data_AF-A0A660XJJ3-F1
#
_entry.id   AF-A0A660XJJ3-F1
#
_cell.length_a   1.000
_cell.length_b   1.000
_cell.length_c   1.000
_cell.angle_alpha   90.00
_cell.angle_beta   90.00
_cell.angle_gamma   90.00
#
_symmetry.space_group_name_H-M   'P 1'
#
loop_
_entity.id
_entity.type
_entity.pdbx_description
1 polymer ?
#
loop_
_entity_poly.entity_id
_entity_poly.type
_entity_poly.pdbx_seq_one_letter_code
_entity_poly.pdbx_strand_id
1 'polypeptide(L)'
;VKKALIKTMSTMGITTIHSFFGSQIIEAVGLGKEVIEKYSCGTISRIGGIGLDEIAEEAVARHRNAYPVKKRPKRLLEPGGEYHLRLGGKKHLWTPETIYKLQFATRINDYTIFKEYSNLINDQSQEHVTLRSLLKFRKRKSVPLDEVEPVESILPRFVSAAMSFGSISKEAHEAIAIAMNRIGARSNSGEGGEDPVRYRETHYKRSSIKQVASGRFGVTSEYLVNADELQIKMAQGAKPGEGGQLPGHKVNEEIARIRHTTPGVTLISPPPHHDIYSIEDLAQLIYDLKSVNPKARVSVKLVSEAGVGTIAAGVAKAKADTILISGQDGGTGASPLTAIKHVGLPWELGLAETQQSLVANALRDRVKLQVDGQLKTGRDIVIAALLGAEEFGFGTTLLVTLGCVMMRKCHLNTCPVGIATQEPELRSRFTGRPEYVERFLRFIGEEVREIMAELGFRTMDEMIGHTELLDVEPLAANKKFARIDFSSILYQPQNKNRNIPLHCIRHQDPVEETDLDRELMKQVQPAIEKGTPVNLEMKIRNVHRSVGTRISGEIARKFGAKGLPENTIDLRFKGSAGQSLGAFLVPGINIRVEGDANDYLGKGMSGGRIILVPPADANFAPHENVIVGNTVLYGATGGEVFINGIAGERFAVRNSGACAVVEGVGNHGCEYMTGGVVVVIGRTGNNFAAGMSGGIAYVYDDTALFDTKCNLSMVELESVWDKDDRTFLRSLIERHYRFTKSPRAEKLLKNWEAHLPLFVKVTPVDYRQALERMRLKEDTDKTIVSATEEVYNE
;
A
#
# COMPACT_ATOMS: atom_id res chain seq x y z
N VAL A 1 6.49 12.41 24.14
CA VAL A 1 5.83 11.23 24.72
C VAL A 1 4.35 11.13 24.33
N LYS A 2 3.47 12.08 24.69
CA LYS A 2 2.02 12.02 24.37
C LYS A 2 1.68 11.64 22.91
N LYS A 3 2.28 12.32 21.93
CA LYS A 3 2.09 12.02 20.50
C LYS A 3 2.49 10.59 20.11
N ALA A 4 3.55 10.06 20.72
CA ALA A 4 4.00 8.70 20.48
C ALA A 4 3.03 7.68 21.06
N LEU A 5 2.47 7.94 22.26
CA LEU A 5 1.48 7.05 22.87
C LEU A 5 0.18 6.98 22.05
N ILE A 6 -0.35 8.14 21.63
CA ILE A 6 -1.53 8.20 20.74
C ILE A 6 -1.25 7.41 19.46
N LYS A 7 -0.05 7.55 18.91
CA LYS A 7 0.36 6.84 17.70
C LYS A 7 0.39 5.32 17.91
N THR A 8 1.02 4.84 18.97
CA THR A 8 1.04 3.40 19.33
C THR A 8 -0.36 2.84 19.57
N MET A 9 -1.26 3.60 20.19
CA MET A 9 -2.65 3.15 20.38
C MET A 9 -3.39 3.07 19.03
N SER A 10 -3.17 4.07 18.16
CA SER A 10 -3.85 4.15 16.87
C SER A 10 -3.45 3.05 15.88
N THR A 11 -2.27 2.41 16.03
CA THR A 11 -1.87 1.29 15.17
C THR A 11 -2.81 0.10 15.29
N MET A 12 -3.58 0.02 16.39
CA MET A 12 -4.61 -1.00 16.65
C MET A 12 -6.02 -0.42 16.70
N GLY A 13 -6.21 0.82 16.25
CA GLY A 13 -7.52 1.48 16.28
C GLY A 13 -8.01 1.90 17.68
N ILE A 14 -7.15 1.90 18.69
CA ILE A 14 -7.53 2.26 20.07
C ILE A 14 -7.48 3.78 20.25
N THR A 15 -8.57 4.37 20.74
CA THR A 15 -8.71 5.83 20.88
C THR A 15 -8.53 6.35 22.31
N THR A 16 -8.69 5.49 23.34
CA THR A 16 -8.60 5.91 24.75
C THR A 16 -7.48 5.20 25.50
N ILE A 17 -6.77 5.95 26.35
CA ILE A 17 -5.71 5.38 27.19
C ILE A 17 -6.26 4.37 28.20
N HIS A 18 -7.50 4.55 28.64
CA HIS A 18 -8.16 3.63 29.56
C HIS A 18 -8.34 2.24 28.95
N SER A 19 -8.71 2.15 27.67
CA SER A 19 -8.79 0.87 26.95
C SER A 19 -7.42 0.28 26.62
N PHE A 20 -6.40 1.12 26.44
CA PHE A 20 -5.02 0.66 26.20
C PHE A 20 -4.33 0.18 27.48
N PHE A 21 -4.69 0.74 28.63
CA PHE A 21 -4.08 0.37 29.90
C PHE A 21 -4.44 -1.06 30.28
N GLY A 22 -3.42 -1.92 30.45
CA GLY A 22 -3.60 -3.32 30.82
C GLY A 22 -4.04 -4.26 29.69
N SER A 23 -4.26 -3.76 28.47
CA SER A 23 -4.70 -4.60 27.34
C SER A 23 -3.63 -5.52 26.76
N GLN A 24 -2.37 -5.32 27.15
CA GLN A 24 -1.22 -6.12 26.70
C GLN A 24 -1.16 -6.30 25.18
N ILE A 25 -1.40 -5.24 24.40
CA ILE A 25 -1.18 -5.26 22.94
C ILE A 25 0.33 -5.22 22.64
N ILE A 26 0.97 -6.33 22.96
CA ILE A 26 2.39 -6.63 22.78
C ILE A 26 2.52 -8.11 22.51
N GLU A 27 3.56 -8.48 21.76
CA GLU A 27 3.98 -9.87 21.65
C GLU A 27 5.42 -10.00 22.14
N ALA A 28 5.67 -10.98 23.00
CA ALA A 28 6.99 -11.24 23.56
C ALA A 28 7.73 -12.27 22.71
N VAL A 29 8.92 -11.91 22.24
CA VAL A 29 9.84 -12.83 21.54
C VAL A 29 11.08 -13.03 22.40
N GLY A 30 11.38 -14.27 22.76
CA GLY A 30 12.56 -14.60 23.54
C GLY A 30 12.38 -14.54 25.07
N LEU A 31 11.15 -14.50 25.59
CA LEU A 31 10.87 -14.58 27.04
C LEU A 31 10.26 -15.95 27.38
N GLY A 32 10.77 -16.57 28.44
CA GLY A 32 10.33 -17.87 28.91
C GLY A 32 8.89 -17.86 29.42
N LYS A 33 8.22 -19.00 29.29
CA LYS A 33 6.81 -19.17 29.68
C LYS A 33 6.60 -18.85 31.15
N GLU A 34 7.52 -19.26 32.01
CA GLU A 34 7.53 -19.00 33.45
C GLU A 34 7.54 -17.51 33.81
N VAL A 35 8.19 -16.67 32.99
CA VAL A 35 8.19 -15.21 33.18
C VAL A 35 6.85 -14.63 32.76
N ILE A 36 6.35 -15.05 31.60
CA ILE A 36 5.08 -14.56 31.04
C ILE A 36 3.91 -14.92 31.97
N GLU A 37 3.78 -16.18 32.38
CA GLU A 37 2.68 -16.64 33.23
C GLU A 37 2.60 -15.90 34.57
N LYS A 38 3.76 -15.56 35.14
CA LYS A 38 3.82 -14.91 36.45
C LYS A 38 3.70 -13.38 36.42
N TYR A 39 4.28 -12.72 35.41
CA TYR A 39 4.44 -11.26 35.41
C TYR A 39 3.74 -10.53 34.24
N SER A 40 3.34 -11.25 33.19
CA SER A 40 2.68 -10.71 32.00
C SER A 40 1.60 -11.68 31.48
N CYS A 41 0.80 -12.23 32.40
CA CYS A 41 -0.18 -13.28 32.10
C CYS A 41 -1.11 -12.85 30.96
N GLY A 42 -1.24 -13.68 29.93
CA GLY A 42 -2.03 -13.41 28.71
C GLY A 42 -1.21 -12.93 27.52
N THR A 43 0.02 -12.44 27.72
CA THR A 43 0.90 -12.00 26.62
C THR A 43 1.38 -13.20 25.81
N ILE A 44 1.28 -13.11 24.48
CA ILE A 44 1.72 -14.18 23.58
C ILE A 44 3.26 -14.26 23.59
N SER A 45 3.80 -15.48 23.72
CA SER A 45 5.22 -15.76 23.51
C SER A 45 5.45 -17.13 22.89
N ARG A 46 5.41 -17.17 21.55
CA ARG A 46 5.32 -18.42 20.76
C ARG A 46 6.55 -19.32 20.87
N ILE A 47 7.73 -18.73 21.00
CA ILE A 47 9.00 -19.47 20.96
C ILE A 47 9.70 -19.57 22.32
N GLY A 48 9.07 -19.08 23.39
CA GLY A 48 9.70 -19.01 24.72
C GLY A 48 11.00 -18.22 24.72
N GLY A 49 11.90 -18.54 25.68
CA GLY A 49 13.23 -17.94 25.79
C GLY A 49 13.70 -17.77 27.23
N ILE A 50 14.34 -16.64 27.53
CA ILE A 50 15.07 -16.44 28.79
C ILE A 50 14.16 -16.35 30.02
N GLY A 51 14.64 -16.86 31.16
CA GLY A 51 13.98 -16.79 32.46
C GLY A 51 14.49 -15.61 33.32
N LEU A 52 14.06 -15.56 34.58
CA LEU A 52 14.50 -14.53 35.53
C LEU A 52 16.00 -14.58 35.80
N ASP A 53 16.61 -15.77 35.82
CA ASP A 53 18.04 -15.93 36.11
C ASP A 53 18.91 -15.28 35.03
N GLU A 54 18.60 -15.52 33.75
CA GLU A 54 19.33 -14.90 32.65
C GLU A 54 19.08 -13.38 32.58
N ILE A 55 17.84 -12.93 32.87
CA ILE A 55 17.51 -11.50 32.97
C ILE A 55 18.34 -10.83 34.08
N ALA A 56 18.43 -11.47 35.26
CA ALA A 56 19.20 -10.99 36.38
C ALA A 56 20.70 -10.98 36.07
N GLU A 57 21.23 -12.02 35.43
CA GLU A 57 22.63 -12.10 34.99
C GLU A 57 22.98 -10.93 34.06
N GLU A 58 22.14 -10.62 33.07
CA GLU A 58 22.34 -9.48 32.18
C GLU A 58 22.27 -8.13 32.91
N ALA A 59 21.29 -7.95 33.80
CA ALA A 59 21.13 -6.73 34.58
C ALA A 59 22.36 -6.49 35.47
N VAL A 60 22.83 -7.53 36.15
CA VAL A 60 24.03 -7.50 36.99
C VAL A 60 25.29 -7.26 36.17
N ALA A 61 25.43 -7.85 34.98
CA ALA A 61 26.55 -7.60 34.09
C ALA A 61 26.64 -6.12 33.68
N ARG A 62 25.50 -5.52 33.28
CA ARG A 62 25.43 -4.07 32.97
C ARG A 62 25.77 -3.22 34.19
N HIS A 63 25.26 -3.57 35.37
CA HIS A 63 25.57 -2.89 36.62
C HIS A 63 27.07 -2.95 36.95
N ARG A 64 27.71 -4.13 36.88
CA ARG A 64 29.15 -4.30 37.13
C ARG A 64 30.02 -3.52 36.15
N ASN A 65 29.58 -3.40 34.89
CA ASN A 65 30.28 -2.58 33.89
C ASN A 65 30.19 -1.08 34.22
N ALA A 66 29.05 -0.61 34.75
CA ALA A 66 28.86 0.79 35.16
C ALA A 66 29.55 1.11 36.50
N TYR A 67 29.66 0.13 37.41
CA TYR A 67 30.24 0.27 38.76
C TYR A 67 31.38 -0.75 39.01
N PRO A 68 32.55 -0.63 38.35
CA PRO A 68 33.65 -1.57 38.56
C PRO A 68 34.31 -1.37 39.92
N VAL A 69 34.56 -2.47 40.66
CA VAL A 69 35.07 -2.44 42.05
C VAL A 69 36.47 -1.81 42.20
N LYS A 70 37.33 -1.93 41.18
CA LYS A 70 38.76 -1.54 41.28
C LYS A 70 39.22 -0.52 40.23
N LYS A 71 38.35 -0.09 39.32
CA LYS A 71 38.71 0.80 38.19
C LYS A 71 37.56 1.75 37.87
N ARG A 72 37.86 2.95 37.37
CA ARG A 72 36.86 3.76 36.69
C ARG A 72 36.43 3.04 35.40
N PRO A 73 35.13 3.07 35.02
CA PRO A 73 34.69 2.47 33.77
C PRO A 73 35.43 3.13 32.60
N LYS A 74 35.91 2.32 31.64
CA LYS A 74 36.68 2.81 30.48
C LYS A 74 35.85 3.74 29.58
N ARG A 75 34.52 3.55 29.54
CA ARG A 75 33.55 4.35 28.79
C ARG A 75 32.26 4.46 29.60
N LEU A 76 31.60 5.62 29.56
CA LEU A 76 30.31 5.83 30.22
C LEU A 76 29.15 5.14 29.49
N LEU A 77 29.19 5.13 28.16
CA LEU A 77 28.20 4.52 27.28
C LEU A 77 28.89 3.72 26.18
N GLU A 78 28.30 2.60 25.80
CA GLU A 78 28.75 1.82 24.65
C GLU A 78 28.53 2.60 23.34
N PRO A 79 29.31 2.32 22.27
CA PRO A 79 29.15 2.99 20.97
C PRO A 79 27.75 2.88 20.36
N GLY A 80 26.93 1.92 20.82
CA GLY A 80 25.59 1.65 20.33
C GLY A 80 25.63 0.85 19.03
N GLY A 81 24.89 1.30 18.02
CA GLY A 81 24.87 0.66 16.69
C GLY A 81 23.54 0.01 16.33
N GLU A 82 22.47 0.23 17.07
CA GLU A 82 21.16 -0.34 16.76
C GLU A 82 20.55 0.24 15.47
N TYR A 83 20.70 1.56 15.26
CA TYR A 83 20.09 2.28 14.14
C TYR A 83 21.01 2.39 12.92
N HIS A 84 22.31 2.52 13.16
CA HIS A 84 23.36 2.65 12.15
C HIS A 84 24.50 1.71 12.48
N LEU A 85 25.14 1.16 11.46
CA LEU A 85 26.38 0.40 11.64
C LEU A 85 27.43 1.29 12.28
N ARG A 86 28.09 0.79 13.33
CA ARG A 86 29.21 1.45 14.01
C ARG A 86 30.29 0.41 14.28
N LEU A 87 31.55 0.82 14.19
CA LEU A 87 32.67 -0.03 14.57
C LEU A 87 32.56 -0.37 16.07
N GLY A 88 32.60 -1.67 16.40
CA GLY A 88 32.40 -2.16 17.76
C GLY A 88 30.96 -2.00 18.29
N GLY A 89 29.98 -1.75 17.40
CA GLY A 89 28.56 -1.70 17.74
C GLY A 89 27.85 -3.04 17.55
N LYS A 90 26.51 -3.02 17.63
CA LYS A 90 25.65 -4.18 17.33
C LYS A 90 25.90 -4.73 15.91
N LYS A 91 25.84 -6.05 15.75
CA LYS A 91 26.00 -6.71 14.44
C LYS A 91 24.85 -6.37 13.48
N HIS A 92 25.20 -6.11 12.23
CA HIS A 92 24.28 -6.00 11.10
C HIS A 92 24.72 -6.99 10.03
N LEU A 93 23.77 -7.58 9.31
CA LEU A 93 24.08 -8.42 8.14
C LEU A 93 24.55 -7.57 6.94
N TRP A 94 24.14 -6.30 6.87
CA TRP A 94 24.66 -5.36 5.88
C TRP A 94 25.89 -4.63 6.43
N THR A 95 27.06 -5.12 6.03
CA THR A 95 28.39 -4.58 6.31
C THR A 95 29.04 -4.03 5.04
N PRO A 96 30.09 -3.20 5.12
CA PRO A 96 30.82 -2.75 3.93
C PRO A 96 31.32 -3.91 3.06
N GLU A 97 31.76 -5.00 3.70
CA GLU A 97 32.27 -6.19 3.03
C GLU A 97 31.17 -6.95 2.26
N THR A 98 30.04 -7.24 2.92
CA THR A 98 28.91 -7.93 2.28
C THR A 98 28.30 -7.10 1.15
N ILE A 99 28.21 -5.77 1.33
CA ILE A 99 27.77 -4.84 0.28
C ILE A 99 28.73 -4.89 -0.91
N TYR A 100 30.04 -4.79 -0.66
CA TYR A 100 31.05 -4.80 -1.70
C TYR A 100 31.04 -6.12 -2.49
N LYS A 101 31.05 -7.27 -1.80
CA LYS A 101 31.06 -8.59 -2.44
C LYS A 101 29.84 -8.81 -3.34
N LEU A 102 28.64 -8.46 -2.87
CA LEU A 102 27.41 -8.55 -3.68
C LEU A 102 27.47 -7.64 -4.92
N GLN A 103 27.86 -6.37 -4.74
CA GLN A 103 27.97 -5.43 -5.86
C GLN A 103 29.04 -5.87 -6.86
N PHE A 104 30.16 -6.38 -6.38
CA PHE A 104 31.25 -6.81 -7.24
C PHE A 104 30.87 -8.06 -8.03
N ALA A 105 30.36 -9.10 -7.36
CA ALA A 105 29.90 -10.35 -7.98
C ALA A 105 28.91 -10.08 -9.13
N THR A 106 27.92 -9.22 -8.90
CA THR A 106 26.89 -8.89 -9.90
C THR A 106 27.42 -8.01 -11.04
N ARG A 107 28.41 -7.15 -10.80
CA ARG A 107 29.04 -6.33 -11.86
C ARG A 107 29.91 -7.14 -12.80
N ILE A 108 30.72 -8.06 -12.28
CA ILE A 108 31.62 -8.89 -13.10
C ILE A 108 31.03 -10.25 -13.49
N ASN A 109 29.80 -10.55 -13.04
CA ASN A 109 29.11 -11.81 -13.26
C ASN A 109 29.88 -13.03 -12.71
N ASP A 110 30.33 -12.94 -11.45
CA ASP A 110 31.10 -13.99 -10.79
C ASP A 110 30.31 -14.62 -9.64
N TYR A 111 29.88 -15.87 -9.86
CA TYR A 111 29.12 -16.64 -8.88
C TYR A 111 29.99 -17.10 -7.69
N THR A 112 31.30 -17.27 -7.85
CA THR A 112 32.22 -17.64 -6.77
C THR A 112 32.26 -16.53 -5.71
N ILE A 113 32.37 -15.27 -6.15
CA ILE A 113 32.32 -14.11 -5.24
C ILE A 113 30.94 -13.96 -4.61
N PHE A 114 29.87 -14.32 -5.33
CA PHE A 114 28.54 -14.39 -4.75
C PHE A 114 28.45 -15.43 -3.62
N LYS A 115 29.08 -16.60 -3.77
CA LYS A 115 29.15 -17.60 -2.69
C LYS A 115 29.90 -17.07 -1.48
N GLU A 116 30.99 -16.32 -1.67
CA GLU A 116 31.66 -15.62 -0.55
C GLU A 116 30.72 -14.64 0.17
N TYR A 117 29.95 -13.83 -0.58
CA TYR A 117 28.90 -12.97 -0.03
C TYR A 117 27.87 -13.77 0.77
N SER A 118 27.32 -14.84 0.18
CA SER A 118 26.28 -15.65 0.82
C SER A 118 26.78 -16.30 2.11
N ASN A 119 28.03 -16.75 2.14
CA ASN A 119 28.68 -17.34 3.31
C ASN A 119 28.84 -16.31 4.43
N LEU A 120 29.26 -15.07 4.11
CA LEU A 120 29.35 -13.98 5.10
C LEU A 120 27.99 -13.63 5.73
N ILE A 121 26.89 -13.80 5.00
CA ILE A 121 25.53 -13.59 5.51
C ILE A 121 25.03 -14.79 6.33
N ASN A 122 25.28 -16.00 5.83
CA ASN A 122 24.80 -17.25 6.41
C ASN A 122 25.57 -17.63 7.68
N ASP A 123 26.87 -17.30 7.78
CA ASP A 123 27.67 -17.55 8.98
C ASP A 123 27.30 -16.56 10.09
N GLN A 124 26.36 -17.00 10.92
CA GLN A 124 25.94 -16.34 12.13
C GLN A 124 26.34 -17.11 13.39
N SER A 125 27.26 -18.08 13.27
CA SER A 125 27.67 -19.00 14.35
C SER A 125 28.13 -18.29 15.63
N GLN A 126 28.77 -17.12 15.50
CA GLN A 126 29.25 -16.33 16.64
C GLN A 126 28.17 -15.41 17.24
N GLU A 127 27.26 -14.90 16.41
CA GLU A 127 26.21 -13.98 16.84
C GLU A 127 25.02 -14.09 15.88
N HIS A 128 23.98 -14.78 16.37
CA HIS A 128 22.71 -14.99 15.68
C HIS A 128 21.89 -13.70 15.68
N VAL A 129 21.52 -13.23 14.48
CA VAL A 129 20.77 -11.98 14.27
C VAL A 129 19.34 -12.25 13.80
N THR A 130 19.05 -13.47 13.36
CA THR A 130 17.77 -13.88 12.77
C THR A 130 17.31 -15.24 13.31
N LEU A 131 16.00 -15.50 13.36
CA LEU A 131 15.48 -16.79 13.85
C LEU A 131 15.90 -17.95 12.94
N ARG A 132 15.81 -17.76 11.62
CA ARG A 132 16.26 -18.76 10.63
C ARG A 132 17.74 -19.15 10.72
N SER A 133 18.58 -18.32 11.36
CA SER A 133 19.99 -18.70 11.61
C SER A 133 20.15 -19.79 12.66
N LEU A 134 19.10 -20.07 13.45
CA LEU A 134 19.05 -21.16 14.44
C LEU A 134 18.52 -22.46 13.82
N LEU A 135 18.09 -22.44 12.56
CA LEU A 135 17.60 -23.60 11.84
C LEU A 135 18.74 -24.19 11.00
N LYS A 136 18.77 -25.52 10.90
CA LYS A 136 19.62 -26.30 10.00
C LYS A 136 18.75 -27.22 9.14
N PHE A 137 19.30 -27.69 8.03
CA PHE A 137 18.61 -28.68 7.20
C PHE A 137 18.91 -30.09 7.68
N ARG A 138 17.90 -30.96 7.68
CA ARG A 138 18.10 -32.39 7.91
C ARG A 138 18.74 -33.03 6.68
N LYS A 139 19.71 -33.92 6.91
CA LYS A 139 20.36 -34.66 5.83
C LYS A 139 19.37 -35.59 5.14
N ARG A 140 19.37 -35.57 3.80
CA ARG A 140 18.66 -36.52 2.95
C ARG A 140 19.60 -37.09 1.89
N LYS A 141 19.11 -38.06 1.14
CA LYS A 141 19.79 -38.52 -0.07
C LYS A 141 19.69 -37.41 -1.11
N SER A 142 20.84 -36.87 -1.52
CA SER A 142 20.91 -35.87 -2.55
C SER A 142 20.54 -36.42 -3.93
N VAL A 143 20.17 -35.52 -4.83
CA VAL A 143 20.02 -35.79 -6.26
C VAL A 143 21.10 -35.03 -7.05
N PRO A 144 21.47 -35.49 -8.25
CA PRO A 144 22.33 -34.73 -9.15
C PRO A 144 21.72 -33.36 -9.48
N LEU A 145 22.56 -32.31 -9.56
CA LEU A 145 22.11 -30.93 -9.81
C LEU A 145 21.43 -30.76 -11.18
N ASP A 146 21.81 -31.56 -12.17
CA ASP A 146 21.22 -31.62 -13.50
C ASP A 146 19.80 -32.21 -13.51
N GLU A 147 19.40 -32.95 -12.47
CA GLU A 147 18.01 -33.39 -12.29
C GLU A 147 17.11 -32.31 -11.64
N VAL A 148 17.70 -31.25 -11.07
CA VAL A 148 16.96 -30.14 -10.48
C VAL A 148 16.52 -29.17 -11.57
N GLU A 149 15.26 -28.71 -11.48
CA GLU A 149 14.67 -27.76 -12.42
C GLU A 149 15.62 -26.58 -12.71
N PRO A 150 15.67 -26.09 -13.96
CA PRO A 150 16.60 -25.03 -14.34
C PRO A 150 16.26 -23.73 -13.61
N VAL A 151 17.26 -22.83 -13.50
CA VAL A 151 17.09 -21.52 -12.85
C VAL A 151 15.92 -20.75 -13.46
N GLU A 152 15.74 -20.84 -14.77
CA GLU A 152 14.66 -20.22 -15.53
C GLU A 152 13.26 -20.57 -15.00
N SER A 153 13.07 -21.76 -14.43
CA SER A 153 11.79 -22.19 -13.85
C SER A 153 11.57 -21.66 -12.43
N ILE A 154 12.66 -21.30 -11.72
CA ILE A 154 12.61 -20.70 -10.37
C ILE A 154 12.41 -19.18 -10.43
N LEU A 155 13.01 -18.48 -11.41
CA LEU A 155 12.96 -17.00 -11.51
C LEU A 155 11.54 -16.39 -11.46
N PRO A 156 10.48 -16.99 -12.05
CA PRO A 156 9.11 -16.46 -11.97
C PRO A 156 8.53 -16.41 -10.55
N ARG A 157 9.15 -17.10 -9.59
CA ARG A 157 8.80 -17.04 -8.15
C ARG A 157 9.41 -15.83 -7.46
N PHE A 158 10.34 -15.12 -8.10
CA PHE A 158 10.96 -13.93 -7.53
C PHE A 158 10.16 -12.68 -7.89
N VAL A 159 10.01 -11.83 -6.88
CA VAL A 159 9.21 -10.61 -6.96
C VAL A 159 10.01 -9.46 -6.38
N SER A 160 9.99 -8.29 -7.01
CA SER A 160 10.56 -7.10 -6.37
C SER A 160 9.59 -6.63 -5.30
N ALA A 161 10.07 -6.37 -4.09
CA ALA A 161 9.25 -5.77 -3.06
C ALA A 161 8.74 -4.39 -3.51
N ALA A 162 7.55 -4.03 -3.05
CA ALA A 162 6.91 -2.76 -3.36
C ALA A 162 7.75 -1.56 -2.86
N MET A 163 8.30 -0.77 -3.79
CA MET A 163 9.08 0.43 -3.50
C MET A 163 8.59 1.56 -4.41
N SER A 164 7.98 2.60 -3.82
CA SER A 164 7.30 3.63 -4.61
C SER A 164 8.29 4.49 -5.41
N PHE A 165 7.93 4.82 -6.66
CA PHE A 165 8.48 5.99 -7.33
C PHE A 165 8.27 7.24 -6.46
N GLY A 166 9.32 7.99 -6.21
CA GLY A 166 9.39 9.08 -5.22
C GLY A 166 10.19 8.70 -3.97
N SER A 167 10.01 7.49 -3.44
CA SER A 167 10.93 6.97 -2.40
C SER A 167 12.28 6.64 -3.03
N ILE A 168 12.26 5.91 -4.14
CA ILE A 168 13.41 5.68 -5.00
C ILE A 168 13.30 6.53 -6.28
N SER A 169 14.44 6.76 -6.93
CA SER A 169 14.56 7.50 -8.18
C SER A 169 13.90 6.74 -9.33
N LYS A 170 13.62 7.47 -10.42
CA LYS A 170 13.08 6.89 -11.66
C LYS A 170 14.00 5.82 -12.20
N GLU A 171 15.30 6.10 -12.21
CA GLU A 171 16.35 5.24 -12.75
C GLU A 171 16.40 3.90 -12.01
N ALA A 172 16.38 3.93 -10.66
CA ALA A 172 16.37 2.71 -9.86
C ALA A 172 15.06 1.91 -10.04
N HIS A 173 13.91 2.59 -10.10
CA HIS A 173 12.60 1.96 -10.26
C HIS A 173 12.47 1.26 -11.62
N GLU A 174 12.84 1.97 -12.70
CA GLU A 174 12.83 1.42 -14.05
C GLU A 174 13.86 0.30 -14.24
N ALA A 175 15.07 0.43 -13.67
CA ALA A 175 16.08 -0.61 -13.78
C ALA A 175 15.62 -1.95 -13.18
N ILE A 176 14.94 -1.92 -12.04
CA ILE A 176 14.32 -3.11 -11.45
C ILE A 176 13.24 -3.65 -12.38
N ALA A 177 12.34 -2.80 -12.87
CA ALA A 177 11.25 -3.27 -13.73
C ALA A 177 11.75 -3.95 -15.00
N ILE A 178 12.75 -3.35 -15.67
CA ILE A 178 13.39 -3.93 -16.86
C ILE A 178 14.00 -5.30 -16.53
N ALA A 179 14.77 -5.40 -15.44
CA ALA A 179 15.43 -6.63 -15.04
C ALA A 179 14.42 -7.75 -14.78
N MET A 180 13.38 -7.48 -13.98
CA MET A 180 12.36 -8.46 -13.64
C MET A 180 11.61 -8.95 -14.88
N ASN A 181 11.23 -8.04 -15.78
CA ASN A 181 10.51 -8.37 -17.01
C ASN A 181 11.35 -9.25 -17.95
N ARG A 182 12.66 -8.96 -18.09
CA ARG A 182 13.57 -9.74 -18.95
C ARG A 182 13.74 -11.19 -18.51
N ILE A 183 13.64 -11.45 -17.20
CA ILE A 183 13.82 -12.81 -16.66
C ILE A 183 12.49 -13.52 -16.36
N GLY A 184 11.35 -12.97 -16.79
CA GLY A 184 10.02 -13.56 -16.52
C GLY A 184 9.57 -13.47 -15.05
N ALA A 185 10.27 -12.70 -14.23
CA ALA A 185 9.91 -12.40 -12.85
C ALA A 185 8.97 -11.17 -12.80
N ARG A 186 8.56 -10.75 -11.60
CA ARG A 186 7.60 -9.64 -11.45
C ARG A 186 8.15 -8.48 -10.64
N SER A 187 8.04 -7.25 -11.17
CA SER A 187 8.30 -6.04 -10.40
C SER A 187 7.03 -5.41 -9.85
N ASN A 188 7.15 -4.67 -8.75
CA ASN A 188 6.04 -4.00 -8.07
C ASN A 188 6.22 -2.48 -8.04
N SER A 189 5.21 -1.75 -8.51
CA SER A 189 5.21 -0.28 -8.60
C SER A 189 5.33 0.44 -7.26
N GLY A 190 4.90 -0.19 -6.15
CA GLY A 190 4.74 0.47 -4.86
C GLY A 190 3.60 1.50 -4.82
N GLU A 191 3.46 2.18 -3.69
CA GLU A 191 2.34 3.10 -3.40
C GLU A 191 2.39 4.45 -4.14
N GLY A 192 3.24 4.61 -5.15
CA GLY A 192 3.57 5.90 -5.75
C GLY A 192 2.91 6.22 -7.08
N GLY A 193 2.04 5.33 -7.58
CA GLY A 193 1.61 5.35 -8.98
C GLY A 193 2.70 4.87 -9.94
N GLU A 194 2.40 4.87 -11.22
CA GLU A 194 3.34 4.56 -12.30
C GLU A 194 2.99 5.40 -13.53
N ASP A 195 4.02 5.90 -14.22
CA ASP A 195 3.85 6.75 -15.40
C ASP A 195 3.17 5.98 -16.54
N PRO A 196 2.04 6.45 -17.10
CA PRO A 196 1.36 5.80 -18.22
C PRO A 196 2.22 5.60 -19.48
N VAL A 197 3.30 6.37 -19.66
CA VAL A 197 4.28 6.13 -20.76
C VAL A 197 4.87 4.72 -20.69
N ARG A 198 4.96 4.12 -19.49
CA ARG A 198 5.41 2.74 -19.27
C ARG A 198 4.39 1.68 -19.68
N TYR A 199 3.16 2.04 -20.05
CA TYR A 199 2.15 1.07 -20.50
C TYR A 199 2.16 0.87 -22.01
N ARG A 200 2.67 1.86 -22.75
CA ARG A 200 2.63 1.88 -24.22
C ARG A 200 4.03 1.97 -24.81
N GLU A 201 4.63 3.15 -24.74
CA GLU A 201 5.90 3.49 -25.40
C GLU A 201 7.08 2.70 -24.84
N THR A 202 7.10 2.52 -23.51
CA THR A 202 8.18 1.82 -22.81
C THR A 202 7.67 0.62 -22.01
N HIS A 203 6.80 -0.19 -22.62
CA HIS A 203 6.13 -1.33 -21.96
C HIS A 203 7.08 -2.34 -21.28
N TYR A 204 8.31 -2.51 -21.78
CA TYR A 204 9.34 -3.35 -21.15
C TYR A 204 9.82 -2.81 -19.79
N LYS A 205 9.49 -1.55 -19.46
CA LYS A 205 9.68 -0.94 -18.14
C LYS A 205 8.46 -1.06 -17.25
N ARG A 206 7.29 -1.54 -17.71
CA ARG A 206 6.06 -1.63 -16.89
C ARG A 206 6.28 -2.52 -15.67
N SER A 207 5.77 -2.13 -14.50
CA SER A 207 5.70 -3.08 -13.38
C SER A 207 4.49 -4.00 -13.50
N SER A 208 4.73 -5.32 -13.45
CA SER A 208 3.67 -6.33 -13.51
C SER A 208 2.69 -6.24 -12.34
N ILE A 209 3.19 -5.86 -11.16
CA ILE A 209 2.40 -5.71 -9.93
C ILE A 209 2.14 -4.22 -9.64
N LYS A 210 0.87 -3.90 -9.45
CA LYS A 210 0.37 -2.54 -9.21
C LYS A 210 -0.23 -2.49 -7.81
N GLN A 211 0.29 -1.62 -6.95
CA GLN A 211 -0.11 -1.56 -5.54
C GLN A 211 -1.27 -0.59 -5.31
N VAL A 212 -2.29 -1.05 -4.60
CA VAL A 212 -3.42 -0.26 -4.10
C VAL A 212 -3.22 -0.09 -2.60
N ALA A 213 -2.83 1.12 -2.17
CA ALA A 213 -2.56 1.47 -0.77
C ALA A 213 -3.53 2.58 -0.29
N SER A 214 -3.57 2.84 1.02
CA SER A 214 -4.51 3.79 1.65
C SER A 214 -4.52 5.21 1.07
N GLY A 215 -3.41 5.69 0.53
CA GLY A 215 -3.35 7.01 -0.12
C GLY A 215 -4.00 7.06 -1.51
N ARG A 216 -4.21 5.91 -2.17
CA ARG A 216 -4.68 5.77 -3.57
C ARG A 216 -3.90 6.62 -4.58
N PHE A 217 -2.64 6.94 -4.29
CA PHE A 217 -1.81 7.75 -5.19
C PHE A 217 -1.60 7.05 -6.53
N GLY A 218 -1.96 7.73 -7.61
CA GLY A 218 -1.83 7.22 -8.99
C GLY A 218 -2.71 6.01 -9.31
N VAL A 219 -3.70 5.68 -8.46
CA VAL A 219 -4.61 4.56 -8.69
C VAL A 219 -5.76 5.03 -9.59
N THR A 220 -5.57 4.88 -10.90
CA THR A 220 -6.57 5.21 -11.94
C THR A 220 -7.07 3.94 -12.64
N SER A 221 -8.16 4.03 -13.40
CA SER A 221 -8.65 2.88 -14.19
C SER A 221 -7.60 2.38 -15.18
N GLU A 222 -6.84 3.27 -15.84
CA GLU A 222 -5.73 2.92 -16.73
C GLU A 222 -4.57 2.23 -15.98
N TYR A 223 -4.24 2.70 -14.78
CA TYR A 223 -3.24 2.05 -13.92
C TYR A 223 -3.64 0.62 -13.55
N LEU A 224 -4.90 0.40 -13.19
CA LEU A 224 -5.41 -0.89 -12.72
C LEU A 224 -5.48 -1.94 -13.85
N VAL A 225 -5.88 -1.56 -15.06
CA VAL A 225 -6.00 -2.49 -16.21
C VAL A 225 -4.65 -2.90 -16.81
N ASN A 226 -3.59 -2.13 -16.52
CA ASN A 226 -2.20 -2.40 -16.92
C ASN A 226 -1.41 -3.18 -15.85
N ALA A 227 -2.11 -3.98 -15.04
CA ALA A 227 -1.54 -4.87 -14.03
C ALA A 227 -1.75 -6.34 -14.41
N ASP A 228 -0.76 -7.18 -14.09
CA ASP A 228 -0.91 -8.64 -14.06
C ASP A 228 -1.34 -9.10 -12.65
N GLU A 229 -1.00 -8.29 -11.64
CA GLU A 229 -1.42 -8.46 -10.26
C GLU A 229 -1.67 -7.11 -9.59
N LEU A 230 -2.77 -7.01 -8.84
CA LEU A 230 -3.16 -5.88 -8.03
C LEU A 230 -2.92 -6.21 -6.56
N GLN A 231 -1.98 -5.52 -5.92
CA GLN A 231 -1.62 -5.78 -4.52
C GLN A 231 -2.31 -4.77 -3.58
N ILE A 232 -3.22 -5.25 -2.75
CA ILE A 232 -3.80 -4.50 -1.63
C ILE A 232 -2.75 -4.44 -0.50
N LYS A 233 -2.30 -3.25 -0.16
CA LYS A 233 -1.29 -3.03 0.88
C LYS A 233 -1.95 -2.71 2.22
N MET A 234 -2.25 -3.72 3.01
CA MET A 234 -2.74 -3.52 4.39
C MET A 234 -1.65 -2.91 5.27
N ALA A 235 -0.42 -3.44 5.18
CA ALA A 235 0.69 -2.98 6.00
C ALA A 235 2.06 -3.24 5.34
N GLN A 236 3.13 -2.76 5.99
CA GLN A 236 4.52 -3.10 5.67
C GLN A 236 5.32 -3.31 6.95
N GLY A 237 6.28 -4.23 6.93
CA GLY A 237 7.02 -4.63 8.14
C GLY A 237 7.77 -3.51 8.86
N ALA A 238 8.21 -2.47 8.14
CA ALA A 238 8.95 -1.35 8.73
C ALA A 238 8.10 -0.35 9.54
N LYS A 239 6.77 -0.41 9.38
CA LYS A 239 5.77 0.43 10.06
C LYS A 239 4.36 -0.13 9.95
N PRO A 240 4.07 -1.30 10.54
CA PRO A 240 2.72 -1.84 10.60
C PRO A 240 1.80 -0.88 11.37
N GLY A 241 0.53 -0.81 10.97
CA GLY A 241 -0.45 0.10 11.57
C GLY A 241 -0.24 1.59 11.24
N GLU A 242 0.64 1.92 10.28
CA GLU A 242 0.86 3.29 9.79
C GLU A 242 0.81 3.38 8.26
N GLY A 243 0.58 4.60 7.77
CA GLY A 243 0.57 4.91 6.34
C GLY A 243 1.94 5.14 5.70
N GLY A 244 1.94 5.15 4.37
CA GLY A 244 3.02 5.64 3.53
C GLY A 244 3.45 7.07 3.87
N GLN A 245 4.74 7.38 3.68
CA GLN A 245 5.29 8.72 3.95
C GLN A 245 6.26 9.09 2.84
N LEU A 246 5.99 10.22 2.17
CA LEU A 246 6.91 10.85 1.24
C LEU A 246 7.09 12.31 1.65
N PRO A 247 8.29 12.71 2.12
CA PRO A 247 8.58 14.10 2.46
C PRO A 247 8.36 15.05 1.27
N GLY A 248 7.80 16.24 1.51
CA GLY A 248 7.42 17.19 0.46
C GLY A 248 8.57 17.64 -0.44
N HIS A 249 9.79 17.73 0.09
CA HIS A 249 10.99 18.04 -0.69
C HIS A 249 11.42 16.92 -1.65
N LYS A 250 10.77 15.75 -1.60
CA LYS A 250 10.89 14.68 -2.61
C LYS A 250 9.72 14.69 -3.60
N VAL A 251 8.74 15.57 -3.45
CA VAL A 251 7.56 15.65 -4.33
C VAL A 251 7.84 16.73 -5.37
N ASN A 252 8.61 16.37 -6.40
CA ASN A 252 8.82 17.21 -7.57
C ASN A 252 7.59 17.17 -8.50
N GLU A 253 7.63 17.94 -9.60
CA GLU A 253 6.53 18.05 -10.56
C GLU A 253 6.12 16.71 -11.19
N GLU A 254 7.10 15.88 -11.55
CA GLU A 254 6.84 14.56 -12.14
C GLU A 254 6.10 13.64 -11.15
N ILE A 255 6.55 13.60 -9.88
CA ILE A 255 5.90 12.81 -8.83
C ILE A 255 4.52 13.36 -8.51
N ALA A 256 4.39 14.68 -8.44
CA ALA A 256 3.11 15.33 -8.17
C ALA A 256 2.07 15.00 -9.25
N ARG A 257 2.47 15.04 -10.52
CA ARG A 257 1.64 14.66 -11.68
C ARG A 257 1.18 13.20 -11.57
N ILE A 258 2.11 12.26 -11.37
CA ILE A 258 1.79 10.82 -11.30
C ILE A 258 0.89 10.49 -10.11
N ARG A 259 1.05 11.22 -9.00
CA ARG A 259 0.25 11.01 -7.78
C ARG A 259 -1.03 11.83 -7.72
N HIS A 260 -1.31 12.68 -8.71
CA HIS A 260 -2.44 13.62 -8.73
C HIS A 260 -2.50 14.46 -7.44
N THR A 261 -1.40 15.16 -7.19
CA THR A 261 -1.19 16.04 -6.02
C THR A 261 -0.39 17.28 -6.43
N THR A 262 -0.09 18.15 -5.47
CA THR A 262 0.68 19.38 -5.68
C THR A 262 2.17 19.18 -5.37
N PRO A 263 3.10 19.72 -6.20
CA PRO A 263 4.53 19.76 -5.92
C PRO A 263 4.87 20.40 -4.58
N GLY A 264 5.87 19.85 -3.89
CA GLY A 264 6.39 20.34 -2.61
C GLY A 264 5.56 19.96 -1.38
N VAL A 265 4.36 19.43 -1.54
CA VAL A 265 3.48 19.06 -0.42
C VAL A 265 3.87 17.68 0.13
N THR A 266 3.98 17.57 1.46
CA THR A 266 4.29 16.29 2.12
C THR A 266 3.11 15.34 2.02
N LEU A 267 3.37 14.10 1.59
CA LEU A 267 2.34 13.08 1.44
C LEU A 267 2.42 12.08 2.60
N ILE A 268 1.46 12.18 3.51
CA ILE A 268 1.24 11.19 4.58
C ILE A 268 -0.05 10.45 4.22
N SER A 269 0.07 9.15 3.96
CA SER A 269 -1.12 8.34 3.70
C SER A 269 -1.87 8.10 5.01
N PRO A 270 -3.21 7.98 4.97
CA PRO A 270 -3.96 7.48 6.12
C PRO A 270 -3.42 6.13 6.59
N PRO A 271 -3.40 5.82 7.89
CA PRO A 271 -3.04 4.48 8.35
C PRO A 271 -3.96 3.38 7.81
N PRO A 272 -5.31 3.49 7.88
CA PRO A 272 -6.20 2.49 7.32
C PRO A 272 -6.51 2.77 5.84
N HIS A 273 -6.94 1.73 5.14
CA HIS A 273 -7.76 1.90 3.95
C HIS A 273 -9.17 2.32 4.40
N HIS A 274 -9.67 3.47 3.92
CA HIS A 274 -10.99 3.96 4.34
C HIS A 274 -12.18 3.17 3.75
N ASP A 275 -11.88 2.23 2.85
CA ASP A 275 -12.78 1.22 2.28
C ASP A 275 -12.47 -0.20 2.78
N ILE A 276 -11.73 -0.34 3.88
CA ILE A 276 -11.47 -1.62 4.56
C ILE A 276 -11.50 -1.40 6.08
N TYR A 277 -12.68 -1.56 6.70
CA TYR A 277 -12.83 -1.55 8.16
C TYR A 277 -13.13 -2.95 8.73
N SER A 278 -13.34 -3.92 7.85
CA SER A 278 -13.70 -5.28 8.19
C SER A 278 -13.23 -6.25 7.08
N ILE A 279 -13.44 -7.56 7.29
CA ILE A 279 -13.04 -8.57 6.30
C ILE A 279 -13.97 -8.56 5.07
N GLU A 280 -15.24 -8.22 5.27
CA GLU A 280 -16.23 -8.06 4.20
C GLU A 280 -15.93 -6.83 3.33
N ASP A 281 -15.38 -5.76 3.90
CA ASP A 281 -14.91 -4.61 3.13
C ASP A 281 -13.67 -4.96 2.29
N LEU A 282 -12.74 -5.77 2.84
CA LEU A 282 -11.62 -6.29 2.06
C LEU A 282 -12.14 -7.15 0.90
N ALA A 283 -13.13 -8.01 1.14
CA ALA A 283 -13.77 -8.80 0.10
C ALA A 283 -14.43 -7.90 -0.96
N GLN A 284 -15.03 -6.77 -0.57
CA GLN A 284 -15.57 -5.79 -1.51
C GLN A 284 -14.49 -5.12 -2.34
N LEU A 285 -13.35 -4.74 -1.77
CA LEU A 285 -12.24 -4.20 -2.57
C LEU A 285 -11.66 -5.26 -3.53
N ILE A 286 -11.51 -6.51 -3.10
CA ILE A 286 -11.09 -7.61 -3.98
C ILE A 286 -12.08 -7.75 -5.14
N TYR A 287 -13.39 -7.69 -4.85
CA TYR A 287 -14.45 -7.70 -5.86
C TYR A 287 -14.32 -6.53 -6.84
N ASP A 288 -14.10 -5.30 -6.36
CA ASP A 288 -13.94 -4.11 -7.20
C ASP A 288 -12.72 -4.24 -8.14
N LEU A 289 -11.58 -4.71 -7.61
CA LEU A 289 -10.33 -4.86 -8.36
C LEU A 289 -10.42 -5.96 -9.43
N LYS A 290 -11.05 -7.10 -9.11
CA LYS A 290 -11.33 -8.16 -10.09
C LYS A 290 -12.40 -7.73 -11.10
N SER A 291 -13.30 -6.82 -10.73
CA SER A 291 -14.30 -6.27 -11.65
C SER A 291 -13.69 -5.33 -12.69
N VAL A 292 -12.79 -4.43 -12.28
CA VAL A 292 -12.12 -3.51 -13.22
C VAL A 292 -11.05 -4.22 -14.06
N ASN A 293 -10.36 -5.22 -13.51
CA ASN A 293 -9.38 -6.01 -14.24
C ASN A 293 -9.56 -7.51 -13.98
N PRO A 294 -10.47 -8.18 -14.72
CA PRO A 294 -10.73 -9.62 -14.56
C PRO A 294 -9.53 -10.52 -14.86
N LYS A 295 -8.50 -9.99 -15.54
CA LYS A 295 -7.27 -10.73 -15.90
C LYS A 295 -6.20 -10.68 -14.80
N ALA A 296 -6.29 -9.73 -13.87
CA ALA A 296 -5.28 -9.57 -12.83
C ALA A 296 -5.57 -10.48 -11.63
N ARG A 297 -4.50 -11.03 -11.05
CA ARG A 297 -4.56 -11.60 -9.71
C ARG A 297 -4.70 -10.49 -8.68
N VAL A 298 -5.29 -10.77 -7.53
CA VAL A 298 -5.32 -9.86 -6.39
C VAL A 298 -4.51 -10.45 -5.24
N SER A 299 -3.50 -9.71 -4.78
CA SER A 299 -2.69 -10.08 -3.62
C SER A 299 -2.95 -9.18 -2.42
N VAL A 300 -2.83 -9.71 -1.22
CA VAL A 300 -2.98 -8.95 0.02
C VAL A 300 -1.68 -9.00 0.81
N LYS A 301 -1.09 -7.84 1.05
CA LYS A 301 0.15 -7.68 1.81
C LYS A 301 -0.15 -7.44 3.29
N LEU A 302 0.14 -8.45 4.10
CA LEU A 302 0.06 -8.45 5.55
C LEU A 302 1.48 -8.37 6.17
N VAL A 303 1.53 -8.17 7.48
CA VAL A 303 2.77 -8.22 8.25
C VAL A 303 2.66 -9.35 9.27
N SER A 304 3.78 -10.01 9.54
CA SER A 304 3.90 -11.02 10.58
C SER A 304 3.56 -10.43 11.95
N GLU A 305 2.54 -11.02 12.58
CA GLU A 305 2.12 -10.84 13.97
C GLU A 305 1.38 -12.12 14.42
N ALA A 306 1.23 -12.38 15.72
CA ALA A 306 0.32 -13.45 16.15
C ALA A 306 -1.12 -13.15 15.75
N GLY A 307 -1.82 -14.16 15.25
CA GLY A 307 -3.17 -14.05 14.72
C GLY A 307 -3.23 -13.86 13.20
N VAL A 308 -2.09 -13.59 12.54
CA VAL A 308 -2.03 -13.40 11.08
C VAL A 308 -2.54 -14.63 10.32
N GLY A 309 -2.41 -15.84 10.87
CA GLY A 309 -2.95 -17.04 10.23
C GLY A 309 -4.48 -17.06 10.17
N THR A 310 -5.14 -16.51 11.19
CA THR A 310 -6.61 -16.34 11.19
C THR A 310 -7.04 -15.30 10.16
N ILE A 311 -6.32 -14.17 10.10
CA ILE A 311 -6.55 -13.12 9.11
C ILE A 311 -6.38 -13.70 7.69
N ALA A 312 -5.31 -14.47 7.47
CA ALA A 312 -5.03 -15.10 6.17
C ALA A 312 -6.16 -16.05 5.73
N ALA A 313 -6.77 -16.80 6.66
CA ALA A 313 -7.94 -17.61 6.34
C ALA A 313 -9.15 -16.76 5.89
N GLY A 314 -9.38 -15.62 6.54
CA GLY A 314 -10.38 -14.63 6.10
C GLY A 314 -10.07 -14.08 4.70
N VAL A 315 -8.82 -13.70 4.46
CA VAL A 315 -8.33 -13.18 3.17
C VAL A 315 -8.53 -14.20 2.03
N ALA A 316 -8.24 -15.48 2.31
CA ALA A 316 -8.47 -16.55 1.35
C ALA A 316 -9.96 -16.72 1.01
N LYS A 317 -10.85 -16.63 2.00
CA LYS A 317 -12.32 -16.66 1.81
C LYS A 317 -12.84 -15.41 1.08
N ALA A 318 -12.16 -14.29 1.22
CA ALA A 318 -12.41 -13.05 0.48
C ALA A 318 -11.96 -13.12 -1.01
N LYS A 319 -11.50 -14.29 -1.48
CA LYS A 319 -11.10 -14.58 -2.86
C LYS A 319 -9.80 -13.90 -3.33
N ALA A 320 -8.88 -13.59 -2.42
CA ALA A 320 -7.51 -13.22 -2.79
C ALA A 320 -6.76 -14.40 -3.40
N ASP A 321 -5.92 -14.14 -4.42
CA ASP A 321 -5.14 -15.15 -5.13
C ASP A 321 -3.77 -15.40 -4.46
N THR A 322 -3.23 -14.37 -3.81
CA THR A 322 -1.93 -14.42 -3.13
C THR A 322 -1.99 -13.70 -1.79
N ILE A 323 -1.34 -14.26 -0.77
CA ILE A 323 -1.13 -13.61 0.53
C ILE A 323 0.36 -13.40 0.73
N LEU A 324 0.78 -12.15 0.95
CA LEU A 324 2.15 -11.80 1.27
C LEU A 324 2.30 -11.59 2.78
N ILE A 325 3.20 -12.33 3.42
CA ILE A 325 3.62 -12.10 4.79
C ILE A 325 4.95 -11.34 4.81
N SER A 326 4.93 -10.10 5.27
CA SER A 326 6.14 -9.29 5.46
C SER A 326 6.72 -9.45 6.85
N GLY A 327 8.04 -9.63 6.95
CA GLY A 327 8.78 -9.56 8.21
C GLY A 327 9.05 -8.12 8.68
N GLN A 328 9.21 -7.94 9.99
CA GLN A 328 9.54 -6.65 10.65
C GLN A 328 10.81 -5.98 10.10
N ASP A 329 11.71 -6.76 9.52
CA ASP A 329 13.01 -6.31 9.04
C ASP A 329 12.95 -5.69 7.63
N GLY A 330 11.76 -5.64 7.02
CA GLY A 330 11.50 -4.97 5.75
C GLY A 330 12.05 -3.53 5.67
N GLY A 331 12.51 -3.13 4.48
CA GLY A 331 13.05 -1.79 4.25
C GLY A 331 11.98 -0.69 4.18
N THR A 332 12.39 0.56 4.33
CA THR A 332 11.54 1.73 4.13
C THR A 332 12.35 2.96 3.73
N GLY A 333 11.79 3.82 2.88
CA GLY A 333 12.37 5.12 2.55
C GLY A 333 12.21 6.16 3.67
N ALA A 334 11.11 6.09 4.42
CA ALA A 334 10.78 6.99 5.53
C ALA A 334 9.82 6.30 6.52
N SER A 335 10.22 6.25 7.79
CA SER A 335 9.43 5.69 8.90
C SER A 335 9.98 6.21 10.24
N PRO A 336 9.13 6.35 11.28
CA PRO A 336 9.61 6.58 12.64
C PRO A 336 10.54 5.45 13.10
N LEU A 337 11.60 5.81 13.81
CA LEU A 337 12.56 4.85 14.34
C LEU A 337 11.93 3.85 15.31
N THR A 338 10.92 4.29 16.08
CA THR A 338 10.17 3.42 17.00
C THR A 338 9.44 2.31 16.26
N ALA A 339 8.81 2.62 15.12
CA ALA A 339 8.09 1.64 14.31
C ALA A 339 9.06 0.60 13.72
N ILE A 340 10.20 1.06 13.17
CA ILE A 340 11.23 0.18 12.58
C ILE A 340 11.79 -0.82 13.62
N LYS A 341 11.81 -0.47 14.91
CA LYS A 341 12.46 -1.27 15.95
C LYS A 341 11.52 -2.07 16.84
N HIS A 342 10.24 -1.69 16.91
CA HIS A 342 9.35 -2.19 17.95
C HIS A 342 7.97 -2.61 17.43
N VAL A 343 7.73 -2.64 16.12
CA VAL A 343 6.43 -3.03 15.55
C VAL A 343 6.63 -4.06 14.43
N GLY A 344 5.79 -5.10 14.43
CA GLY A 344 5.89 -6.27 13.55
C GLY A 344 6.81 -7.35 14.12
N LEU A 345 6.81 -8.53 13.48
CA LEU A 345 7.61 -9.68 13.91
C LEU A 345 8.40 -10.34 12.77
N PRO A 346 9.36 -11.23 13.08
CA PRO A 346 10.07 -12.01 12.06
C PRO A 346 9.09 -12.77 11.15
N TRP A 347 9.37 -12.83 9.86
CA TRP A 347 8.49 -13.48 8.90
C TRP A 347 8.39 -15.00 9.14
N GLU A 348 9.41 -15.61 9.74
CA GLU A 348 9.42 -17.05 10.06
C GLU A 348 8.21 -17.43 10.92
N LEU A 349 7.82 -16.56 11.86
CA LEU A 349 6.69 -16.79 12.76
C LEU A 349 5.35 -16.67 12.02
N GLY A 350 5.15 -15.56 11.30
CA GLY A 350 3.89 -15.29 10.61
C GLY A 350 3.66 -16.18 9.39
N LEU A 351 4.73 -16.57 8.68
CA LEU A 351 4.65 -17.48 7.54
C LEU A 351 4.23 -18.88 7.99
N ALA A 352 4.87 -19.41 9.04
CA ALA A 352 4.51 -20.71 9.60
C ALA A 352 3.04 -20.73 10.08
N GLU A 353 2.63 -19.71 10.84
CA GLU A 353 1.24 -19.60 11.33
C GLU A 353 0.22 -19.52 10.17
N THR A 354 0.57 -18.80 9.10
CA THR A 354 -0.26 -18.67 7.90
C THR A 354 -0.38 -20.01 7.16
N GLN A 355 0.74 -20.68 6.91
CA GLN A 355 0.78 -22.01 6.29
C GLN A 355 -0.10 -23.00 7.08
N GLN A 356 0.14 -23.10 8.38
CA GLN A 356 -0.57 -24.02 9.27
C GLN A 356 -2.08 -23.73 9.29
N SER A 357 -2.47 -22.46 9.40
CA SER A 357 -3.88 -22.06 9.46
C SER A 357 -4.62 -22.35 8.15
N LEU A 358 -4.01 -22.06 7.00
CA LEU A 358 -4.62 -22.33 5.69
C LEU A 358 -4.77 -23.83 5.42
N VAL A 359 -3.78 -24.65 5.81
CA VAL A 359 -3.86 -26.11 5.70
C VAL A 359 -4.94 -26.66 6.62
N ALA A 360 -4.97 -26.23 7.88
CA ALA A 360 -5.96 -26.68 8.87
C ALA A 360 -7.41 -26.35 8.45
N ASN A 361 -7.61 -25.24 7.71
CA ASN A 361 -8.91 -24.82 7.21
C ASN A 361 -9.23 -25.30 5.77
N ALA A 362 -8.38 -26.12 5.15
CA ALA A 362 -8.52 -26.57 3.76
C ALA A 362 -8.67 -25.42 2.73
N LEU A 363 -7.91 -24.34 2.94
CA LEU A 363 -7.85 -23.15 2.08
C LEU A 363 -6.50 -23.00 1.35
N ARG A 364 -5.51 -23.83 1.67
CA ARG A 364 -4.14 -23.69 1.16
C ARG A 364 -4.00 -23.97 -0.35
N ASP A 365 -4.92 -24.75 -0.90
CA ASP A 365 -4.91 -25.26 -2.27
C ASP A 365 -5.16 -24.19 -3.35
N ARG A 366 -5.66 -23.01 -2.97
CA ARG A 366 -6.13 -21.96 -3.88
C ARG A 366 -5.51 -20.59 -3.67
N VAL A 367 -4.55 -20.47 -2.75
CA VAL A 367 -3.88 -19.19 -2.43
C VAL A 367 -2.38 -19.41 -2.46
N LYS A 368 -1.66 -18.57 -3.23
CA LYS A 368 -0.20 -18.55 -3.17
C LYS A 368 0.29 -17.82 -1.94
N LEU A 369 1.29 -18.35 -1.26
CA LEU A 369 1.98 -17.63 -0.19
C LEU A 369 3.24 -16.96 -0.73
N GLN A 370 3.34 -15.65 -0.51
CA GLN A 370 4.53 -14.87 -0.77
C GLN A 370 5.15 -14.45 0.57
N VAL A 371 6.48 -14.37 0.63
CA VAL A 371 7.18 -13.81 1.80
C VAL A 371 8.19 -12.75 1.38
N ASP A 372 8.30 -11.69 2.18
CA ASP A 372 9.39 -10.72 2.09
C ASP A 372 9.89 -10.34 3.50
N GLY A 373 11.09 -9.75 3.57
CA GLY A 373 11.75 -9.46 4.84
C GLY A 373 13.22 -9.81 4.76
N GLN A 374 13.99 -8.92 4.12
CA GLN A 374 15.45 -8.99 4.12
C GLN A 374 16.02 -10.33 3.61
N LEU A 375 15.35 -10.99 2.65
CA LEU A 375 15.86 -12.18 1.96
C LEU A 375 17.14 -11.82 1.19
N LYS A 376 18.23 -12.55 1.46
CA LYS A 376 19.60 -12.23 0.98
C LYS A 376 20.28 -13.39 0.26
N THR A 377 19.97 -14.62 0.62
CA THR A 377 20.69 -15.82 0.14
C THR A 377 19.71 -16.89 -0.31
N GLY A 378 20.17 -17.87 -1.09
CA GLY A 378 19.37 -19.04 -1.46
C GLY A 378 18.95 -19.86 -0.24
N ARG A 379 19.75 -19.85 0.84
CA ARG A 379 19.37 -20.43 2.14
C ARG A 379 18.09 -19.80 2.71
N ASP A 380 17.97 -18.46 2.67
CA ASP A 380 16.75 -17.79 3.12
C ASP A 380 15.53 -18.25 2.32
N ILE A 381 15.68 -18.42 1.01
CA ILE A 381 14.62 -18.87 0.09
C ILE A 381 14.19 -20.30 0.39
N VAL A 382 15.14 -21.22 0.58
CA VAL A 382 14.82 -22.62 0.90
C VAL A 382 14.13 -22.73 2.26
N ILE A 383 14.60 -22.01 3.29
CA ILE A 383 13.91 -22.00 4.59
C ILE A 383 12.49 -21.47 4.46
N ALA A 384 12.29 -20.37 3.72
CA ALA A 384 10.96 -19.84 3.44
C ALA A 384 10.07 -20.83 2.68
N ALA A 385 10.61 -21.54 1.69
CA ALA A 385 9.89 -22.56 0.94
C ALA A 385 9.43 -23.72 1.84
N LEU A 386 10.34 -24.25 2.66
CA LEU A 386 10.02 -25.31 3.62
C LEU A 386 8.96 -24.87 4.66
N LEU A 387 8.93 -23.58 5.02
CA LEU A 387 7.89 -22.99 5.87
C LEU A 387 6.56 -22.69 5.13
N GLY A 388 6.50 -22.87 3.80
CA GLY A 388 5.27 -22.82 3.00
C GLY A 388 5.18 -21.72 1.96
N ALA A 389 6.20 -20.86 1.79
CA ALA A 389 6.20 -19.82 0.77
C ALA A 389 6.44 -20.37 -0.65
N GLU A 390 5.74 -19.80 -1.63
CA GLU A 390 5.86 -20.14 -3.05
C GLU A 390 6.52 -19.02 -3.87
N GLU A 391 6.45 -17.78 -3.39
CA GLU A 391 6.99 -16.60 -4.05
C GLU A 391 7.83 -15.76 -3.05
N PHE A 392 8.89 -15.12 -3.52
CA PHE A 392 9.92 -14.52 -2.67
C PHE A 392 10.21 -13.07 -3.06
N GLY A 393 10.04 -12.15 -2.11
CA GLY A 393 10.12 -10.70 -2.31
C GLY A 393 11.49 -10.11 -1.96
N PHE A 394 12.09 -9.37 -2.90
CA PHE A 394 13.39 -8.71 -2.72
C PHE A 394 13.28 -7.19 -2.82
N GLY A 395 13.66 -6.48 -1.75
CA GLY A 395 13.67 -5.01 -1.71
C GLY A 395 15.08 -4.46 -1.57
N THR A 396 15.57 -4.39 -0.33
CA THR A 396 16.90 -3.85 0.01
C THR A 396 18.03 -4.50 -0.80
N THR A 397 17.99 -5.82 -0.98
CA THR A 397 19.03 -6.55 -1.72
C THR A 397 19.12 -6.08 -3.18
N LEU A 398 17.99 -5.83 -3.85
CA LEU A 398 17.99 -5.26 -5.20
C LEU A 398 18.59 -3.85 -5.23
N LEU A 399 18.27 -3.02 -4.23
CA LEU A 399 18.85 -1.67 -4.14
C LEU A 399 20.36 -1.73 -3.87
N VAL A 400 20.84 -2.66 -3.05
CA VAL A 400 22.29 -2.87 -2.81
C VAL A 400 22.98 -3.30 -4.10
N THR A 401 22.40 -4.24 -4.84
CA THR A 401 22.89 -4.66 -6.17
C THR A 401 22.99 -3.48 -7.14
N LEU A 402 22.03 -2.56 -7.11
CA LEU A 402 22.05 -1.34 -7.93
C LEU A 402 23.02 -0.25 -7.43
N GLY A 403 23.66 -0.43 -6.27
CA GLY A 403 24.69 0.48 -5.76
C GLY A 403 24.43 1.07 -4.37
N CYS A 404 23.35 0.69 -3.68
CA CYS A 404 23.08 1.22 -2.34
C CYS A 404 24.20 0.86 -1.36
N VAL A 405 24.72 1.87 -0.66
CA VAL A 405 25.78 1.74 0.35
C VAL A 405 25.25 1.75 1.79
N MET A 406 23.94 1.57 1.97
CA MET A 406 23.28 1.50 3.29
C MET A 406 23.54 2.69 4.23
N MET A 407 23.62 3.91 3.67
CA MET A 407 23.79 5.15 4.43
C MET A 407 22.59 5.51 5.32
N ARG A 408 21.39 4.96 5.02
CA ARG A 408 20.13 5.18 5.77
C ARG A 408 19.66 6.65 5.84
N LYS A 409 19.93 7.43 4.79
CA LYS A 409 19.46 8.82 4.61
C LYS A 409 18.38 8.97 3.52
N CYS A 410 17.65 7.90 3.22
CA CYS A 410 16.68 7.85 2.12
C CYS A 410 15.57 8.93 2.21
N HIS A 411 15.18 9.29 3.43
CA HIS A 411 14.16 10.30 3.72
C HIS A 411 14.66 11.74 3.52
N LEU A 412 15.97 11.97 3.50
CA LEU A 412 16.56 13.31 3.42
C LEU A 412 16.75 13.82 1.98
N ASN A 413 16.44 13.01 0.97
CA ASN A 413 16.70 13.32 -0.44
C ASN A 413 18.20 13.45 -0.81
N THR A 414 19.12 13.05 0.07
CA THR A 414 20.57 13.22 -0.09
C THR A 414 21.30 11.91 -0.40
N CYS A 415 20.68 11.03 -1.19
CA CYS A 415 21.28 9.74 -1.54
C CYS A 415 22.53 9.95 -2.42
N PRO A 416 23.74 9.53 -1.99
CA PRO A 416 24.98 9.85 -2.70
C PRO A 416 25.16 9.09 -4.02
N VAL A 417 24.35 8.06 -4.25
CA VAL A 417 24.44 7.12 -5.39
C VAL A 417 23.19 7.16 -6.28
N GLY A 418 22.37 8.21 -6.17
CA GLY A 418 21.22 8.41 -7.05
C GLY A 418 20.06 7.43 -6.92
N ILE A 419 20.00 6.63 -5.84
CA ILE A 419 18.94 5.62 -5.66
C ILE A 419 17.71 6.17 -4.94
N ALA A 420 17.88 6.79 -3.76
CA ALA A 420 16.77 7.20 -2.90
C ALA A 420 16.63 8.73 -2.84
N THR A 421 16.68 9.37 -4.00
CA THR A 421 16.66 10.83 -4.16
C THR A 421 15.92 11.24 -5.43
N GLN A 422 15.35 12.43 -5.41
CA GLN A 422 14.70 13.10 -6.52
C GLN A 422 15.50 14.33 -7.01
N GLU A 423 16.62 14.64 -6.36
CA GLU A 423 17.54 15.70 -6.77
C GLU A 423 18.23 15.32 -8.09
N PRO A 424 18.13 16.13 -9.16
CA PRO A 424 18.72 15.81 -10.46
C PRO A 424 20.22 15.54 -10.41
N GLU A 425 20.98 16.36 -9.67
CA GLU A 425 22.44 16.22 -9.55
C GLU A 425 22.86 14.94 -8.81
N LEU A 426 22.04 14.46 -7.87
CA LEU A 426 22.31 13.20 -7.19
C LEU A 426 21.84 12.00 -8.02
N ARG A 427 20.74 12.13 -8.76
CA ARG A 427 20.24 11.11 -9.68
C ARG A 427 21.23 10.83 -10.82
N SER A 428 21.94 11.85 -11.32
CA SER A 428 22.97 11.67 -12.35
C SER A 428 24.14 10.77 -11.90
N ARG A 429 24.29 10.54 -10.58
CA ARG A 429 25.29 9.63 -10.00
C ARG A 429 24.84 8.16 -9.96
N PHE A 430 23.62 7.86 -10.41
CA PHE A 430 23.12 6.49 -10.49
C PHE A 430 23.89 5.70 -11.56
N THR A 431 24.55 4.62 -11.14
CA THR A 431 25.36 3.75 -12.01
C THR A 431 24.84 2.31 -12.06
N GLY A 432 23.69 2.04 -11.42
CA GLY A 432 23.04 0.74 -11.44
C GLY A 432 22.56 0.37 -12.84
N ARG A 433 22.51 -0.93 -13.13
CA ARG A 433 22.03 -1.45 -14.42
C ARG A 433 21.09 -2.64 -14.20
N PRO A 434 20.08 -2.84 -15.08
CA PRO A 434 19.20 -4.01 -15.01
C PRO A 434 19.96 -5.33 -14.93
N GLU A 435 21.06 -5.46 -15.69
CA GLU A 435 21.85 -6.69 -15.78
C GLU A 435 22.43 -7.11 -14.42
N TYR A 436 22.69 -6.17 -13.51
CA TYR A 436 23.19 -6.50 -12.17
C TYR A 436 22.10 -7.20 -11.34
N VAL A 437 20.85 -6.73 -11.45
CA VAL A 437 19.69 -7.35 -10.79
C VAL A 437 19.39 -8.72 -11.39
N GLU A 438 19.45 -8.84 -12.73
CA GLU A 438 19.26 -10.11 -13.43
C GLU A 438 20.28 -11.16 -12.95
N ARG A 439 21.56 -10.79 -12.88
CA ARG A 439 22.64 -11.68 -12.40
C ARG A 439 22.46 -12.05 -10.94
N PHE A 440 22.13 -11.09 -10.07
CA PHE A 440 21.85 -11.39 -8.65
C PHE A 440 20.75 -12.45 -8.50
N LEU A 441 19.63 -12.29 -9.21
CA LEU A 441 18.51 -13.22 -9.10
C LEU A 441 18.85 -14.59 -9.69
N ARG A 442 19.66 -14.65 -10.75
CA ARG A 442 20.19 -15.90 -11.28
C ARG A 442 21.14 -16.60 -10.29
N PHE A 443 22.01 -15.86 -9.60
CA PHE A 443 22.87 -16.40 -8.56
C PHE A 443 22.06 -16.95 -7.38
N ILE A 444 21.02 -16.24 -6.95
CA ILE A 444 20.09 -16.76 -5.93
C ILE A 444 19.41 -18.03 -6.41
N GLY A 445 18.92 -18.05 -7.66
CA GLY A 445 18.29 -19.23 -8.24
C GLY A 445 19.24 -20.43 -8.31
N GLU A 446 20.50 -20.22 -8.68
CA GLU A 446 21.51 -21.29 -8.72
C GLU A 446 21.84 -21.82 -7.32
N GLU A 447 22.02 -20.92 -6.33
CA GLU A 447 22.24 -21.35 -4.94
C GLU A 447 21.03 -22.12 -4.38
N VAL A 448 19.81 -21.74 -4.77
CA VAL A 448 18.60 -22.49 -4.42
C VAL A 448 18.65 -23.90 -5.03
N ARG A 449 19.04 -24.04 -6.30
CA ARG A 449 19.17 -25.35 -6.97
C ARG A 449 20.20 -26.24 -6.27
N GLU A 450 21.35 -25.70 -5.89
CA GLU A 450 22.37 -26.42 -5.13
C GLU A 450 21.80 -27.01 -3.83
N ILE A 451 21.05 -26.20 -3.07
CA ILE A 451 20.45 -26.65 -1.80
C ILE A 451 19.31 -27.64 -2.07
N MET A 452 18.49 -27.43 -3.09
CA MET A 452 17.44 -28.40 -3.49
C MET A 452 18.06 -29.76 -3.84
N ALA A 453 19.16 -29.78 -4.58
CA ALA A 453 19.91 -30.98 -4.90
C ALA A 453 20.41 -31.70 -3.64
N GLU A 454 20.99 -30.95 -2.68
CA GLU A 454 21.43 -31.47 -1.38
C GLU A 454 20.28 -32.12 -0.60
N LEU A 455 19.09 -31.50 -0.61
CA LEU A 455 17.89 -31.98 0.08
C LEU A 455 17.12 -33.06 -0.69
N GLY A 456 17.50 -33.35 -1.92
CA GLY A 456 16.93 -34.40 -2.75
C GLY A 456 15.62 -34.02 -3.46
N PHE A 457 15.38 -32.73 -3.69
CA PHE A 457 14.22 -32.22 -4.43
C PHE A 457 14.57 -31.89 -5.88
N ARG A 458 13.68 -32.23 -6.82
CA ARG A 458 13.85 -31.90 -8.25
C ARG A 458 13.12 -30.62 -8.64
N THR A 459 12.03 -30.29 -7.94
CA THR A 459 11.26 -29.07 -8.18
C THR A 459 10.95 -28.35 -6.87
N MET A 460 10.76 -27.05 -6.93
CA MET A 460 10.39 -26.19 -5.80
C MET A 460 9.05 -26.63 -5.23
N ASP A 461 8.09 -27.04 -6.07
CA ASP A 461 6.76 -27.47 -5.63
C ASP A 461 6.81 -28.76 -4.79
N GLU A 462 7.78 -29.65 -5.03
CA GLU A 462 8.04 -30.80 -4.15
C GLU A 462 8.57 -30.39 -2.77
N MET A 463 9.18 -29.22 -2.64
CA MET A 463 9.83 -28.75 -1.40
C MET A 463 8.91 -27.91 -0.52
N ILE A 464 7.93 -27.22 -1.09
CA ILE A 464 7.12 -26.23 -0.37
C ILE A 464 6.32 -26.87 0.76
N GLY A 465 6.47 -26.33 1.98
CA GLY A 465 5.73 -26.73 3.17
C GLY A 465 6.31 -27.93 3.94
N HIS A 466 7.43 -28.49 3.49
CA HIS A 466 8.11 -29.64 4.12
C HIS A 466 8.95 -29.24 5.36
N THR A 467 8.31 -28.71 6.39
CA THR A 467 8.98 -28.27 7.64
C THR A 467 9.69 -29.39 8.40
N GLU A 468 9.39 -30.67 8.14
CA GLU A 468 10.05 -31.81 8.76
C GLU A 468 11.54 -31.91 8.38
N LEU A 469 11.97 -31.18 7.35
CA LEU A 469 13.35 -31.08 6.91
C LEU A 469 14.14 -29.96 7.57
N LEU A 470 13.48 -29.18 8.43
CA LEU A 470 14.13 -28.21 9.30
C LEU A 470 14.37 -28.87 10.66
N ASP A 471 15.52 -28.57 11.23
CA ASP A 471 15.88 -28.94 12.60
C ASP A 471 16.54 -27.74 13.28
N VAL A 472 16.62 -27.75 14.61
CA VAL A 472 17.25 -26.66 15.35
C VAL A 472 18.74 -26.99 15.53
N GLU A 473 19.60 -25.99 15.34
CA GLU A 473 21.02 -26.08 15.71
C GLU A 473 21.16 -26.55 17.17
N PRO A 474 22.11 -27.41 17.56
CA PRO A 474 22.34 -27.75 18.95
C PRO A 474 22.92 -26.53 19.70
N LEU A 475 22.06 -25.74 20.36
CA LEU A 475 22.38 -24.43 20.95
C LEU A 475 23.20 -24.49 22.25
N ALA A 476 23.89 -25.61 22.53
CA ALA A 476 24.52 -25.90 23.82
C ALA A 476 25.54 -24.84 24.28
N ALA A 477 26.11 -24.04 23.37
CA ALA A 477 27.09 -23.01 23.71
C ALA A 477 26.47 -21.69 24.25
N ASN A 478 25.19 -21.39 23.98
CA ASN A 478 24.56 -20.14 24.41
C ASN A 478 23.28 -20.38 25.24
N LYS A 479 23.38 -20.11 26.54
CA LYS A 479 22.30 -20.30 27.52
C LYS A 479 20.97 -19.62 27.12
N LYS A 480 21.00 -18.51 26.38
CA LYS A 480 19.78 -17.79 25.98
C LYS A 480 19.04 -18.51 24.86
N PHE A 481 19.78 -19.06 23.91
CA PHE A 481 19.21 -19.75 22.75
C PHE A 481 18.74 -21.16 23.12
N ALA A 482 19.39 -21.82 24.08
CA ALA A 482 19.00 -23.14 24.57
C ALA A 482 17.56 -23.21 25.13
N ARG A 483 16.94 -22.09 25.46
CA ARG A 483 15.56 -22.01 25.96
C ARG A 483 14.52 -21.63 24.90
N ILE A 484 14.93 -21.46 23.64
CA ILE A 484 14.00 -21.19 22.54
C ILE A 484 13.41 -22.51 22.04
N ASP A 485 12.09 -22.56 21.88
CA ASP A 485 11.35 -23.69 21.33
C ASP A 485 10.75 -23.37 19.95
N PHE A 486 11.14 -24.14 18.94
CA PHE A 486 10.64 -24.03 17.57
C PHE A 486 9.51 -25.03 17.26
N SER A 487 9.09 -25.86 18.22
CA SER A 487 8.10 -26.91 18.02
C SER A 487 6.81 -26.41 17.36
N SER A 488 6.31 -25.25 17.77
CA SER A 488 5.09 -24.64 17.21
C SER A 488 5.29 -24.12 15.77
N ILE A 489 6.50 -23.68 15.42
CA ILE A 489 6.83 -23.12 14.11
C ILE A 489 7.05 -24.25 13.09
N LEU A 490 7.71 -25.33 13.51
CA LEU A 490 7.98 -26.49 12.65
C LEU A 490 6.82 -27.50 12.63
N TYR A 491 5.77 -27.27 13.42
CA TYR A 491 4.60 -28.11 13.48
C TYR A 491 3.96 -28.27 12.10
N GLN A 492 3.71 -29.53 11.72
CA GLN A 492 2.92 -29.89 10.56
C GLN A 492 1.51 -30.27 11.01
N PRO A 493 0.46 -29.60 10.51
CA PRO A 493 -0.90 -30.01 10.80
C PRO A 493 -1.14 -31.46 10.36
N GLN A 494 -1.26 -32.37 11.33
CA GLN A 494 -1.59 -33.77 11.04
C GLN A 494 -3.02 -33.84 10.49
N ASN A 495 -3.20 -34.42 9.31
CA ASN A 495 -4.53 -34.65 8.78
C ASN A 495 -4.78 -36.14 8.57
N LYS A 496 -5.39 -36.79 9.57
CA LYS A 496 -5.64 -38.23 9.58
C LYS A 496 -6.57 -38.70 8.45
N ASN A 497 -7.26 -37.80 7.74
CA ASN A 497 -8.33 -38.14 6.80
C ASN A 497 -8.28 -37.46 5.41
N ARG A 498 -7.33 -36.54 5.13
CA ARG A 498 -7.26 -35.84 3.81
C ARG A 498 -5.83 -35.48 3.41
N ASN A 499 -5.47 -35.80 2.17
CA ASN A 499 -4.23 -35.36 1.53
C ASN A 499 -4.38 -33.87 1.12
N ILE A 500 -4.37 -32.95 2.09
CA ILE A 500 -4.53 -31.52 1.82
C ILE A 500 -3.25 -30.98 1.18
N PRO A 501 -3.33 -30.23 0.06
CA PRO A 501 -2.17 -29.61 -0.56
C PRO A 501 -1.42 -28.66 0.38
N LEU A 502 -0.09 -28.72 0.34
CA LEU A 502 0.80 -27.81 1.09
C LEU A 502 1.12 -26.52 0.33
N HIS A 503 0.81 -26.49 -0.97
CA HIS A 503 0.99 -25.36 -1.85
C HIS A 503 -0.26 -25.12 -2.73
N CYS A 504 -0.27 -24.02 -3.47
CA CYS A 504 -1.37 -23.66 -4.35
C CYS A 504 -1.36 -24.56 -5.60
N ILE A 505 -2.44 -25.31 -5.82
CA ILE A 505 -2.58 -26.24 -6.95
C ILE A 505 -3.73 -25.88 -7.90
N ARG A 506 -4.54 -24.88 -7.55
CA ARG A 506 -5.63 -24.37 -8.39
C ARG A 506 -5.83 -22.87 -8.20
N HIS A 507 -6.52 -22.25 -9.15
CA HIS A 507 -6.91 -20.86 -9.05
C HIS A 507 -8.10 -20.67 -8.09
N GLN A 508 -8.24 -19.44 -7.58
CA GLN A 508 -9.48 -19.02 -6.91
C GLN A 508 -10.66 -19.07 -7.86
N ASP A 509 -11.85 -19.28 -7.30
CA ASP A 509 -13.08 -19.19 -8.06
C ASP A 509 -13.26 -17.76 -8.59
N PRO A 510 -13.70 -17.58 -9.84
CA PRO A 510 -14.00 -16.27 -10.39
C PRO A 510 -14.96 -15.49 -9.50
N VAL A 511 -14.92 -14.17 -9.64
CA VAL A 511 -15.96 -13.33 -9.06
C VAL A 511 -17.26 -13.58 -9.83
N GLU A 512 -18.35 -13.85 -9.11
CA GLU A 512 -19.66 -14.09 -9.73
C GLU A 512 -20.18 -12.80 -10.35
N GLU A 513 -20.42 -12.82 -11.66
CA GLU A 513 -21.02 -11.71 -12.38
C GLU A 513 -22.53 -11.69 -12.15
N THR A 514 -23.06 -10.55 -11.71
CA THR A 514 -24.51 -10.39 -11.57
C THR A 514 -25.19 -10.44 -12.94
N ASP A 515 -26.47 -10.77 -12.96
CA ASP A 515 -27.26 -10.71 -14.20
C ASP A 515 -27.30 -9.29 -14.79
N LEU A 516 -27.28 -8.26 -13.91
CA LEU A 516 -27.22 -6.87 -14.32
C LEU A 516 -25.90 -6.54 -15.05
N ASP A 517 -24.75 -6.96 -14.51
CA ASP A 517 -23.45 -6.68 -15.13
C ASP A 517 -23.31 -7.33 -16.50
N ARG A 518 -23.78 -8.57 -16.63
CA ARG A 518 -23.77 -9.31 -17.91
C ARG A 518 -24.63 -8.62 -18.96
N GLU A 519 -25.83 -8.20 -18.58
CA GLU A 519 -26.74 -7.51 -19.49
C GLU A 519 -26.21 -6.12 -19.87
N LEU A 520 -25.69 -5.35 -18.91
CA LEU A 520 -25.05 -4.06 -19.17
C LEU A 520 -23.89 -4.21 -20.15
N MET A 521 -22.96 -5.13 -19.90
CA MET A 521 -21.81 -5.38 -20.78
C MET A 521 -22.25 -5.71 -22.22
N LYS A 522 -23.26 -6.57 -22.37
CA LYS A 522 -23.82 -6.93 -23.67
C LYS A 522 -24.39 -5.71 -24.41
N GLN A 523 -25.15 -4.85 -23.72
CA GLN A 523 -25.80 -3.71 -24.34
C GLN A 523 -24.85 -2.54 -24.64
N VAL A 524 -23.78 -2.35 -23.85
CA VAL A 524 -22.79 -1.29 -24.08
C VAL A 524 -21.68 -1.69 -25.05
N GLN A 525 -21.62 -2.95 -25.48
CA GLN A 525 -20.61 -3.43 -26.43
C GLN A 525 -20.48 -2.55 -27.69
N PRO A 526 -21.56 -2.07 -28.34
CA PRO A 526 -21.45 -1.18 -29.50
C PRO A 526 -20.76 0.16 -29.18
N ALA A 527 -20.95 0.69 -27.97
CA ALA A 527 -20.28 1.90 -27.50
C ALA A 527 -18.77 1.68 -27.33
N ILE A 528 -18.38 0.55 -26.74
CA ILE A 528 -16.97 0.18 -26.55
C ILE A 528 -16.29 -0.09 -27.90
N GLU A 529 -16.98 -0.74 -28.83
CA GLU A 529 -16.42 -1.12 -30.13
C GLU A 529 -16.31 0.05 -31.10
N LYS A 530 -17.40 0.81 -31.26
CA LYS A 530 -17.61 1.79 -32.34
C LYS A 530 -17.81 3.22 -31.84
N GLY A 531 -17.88 3.45 -30.53
CA GLY A 531 -18.20 4.77 -29.98
C GLY A 531 -19.66 5.18 -30.20
N THR A 532 -20.56 4.22 -30.47
CA THR A 532 -21.98 4.51 -30.68
C THR A 532 -22.64 4.92 -29.36
N PRO A 533 -23.39 6.03 -29.31
CA PRO A 533 -24.13 6.42 -28.11
C PRO A 533 -25.14 5.36 -27.67
N VAL A 534 -25.14 5.01 -26.38
CA VAL A 534 -26.03 4.03 -25.76
C VAL A 534 -26.74 4.67 -24.57
N ASN A 535 -28.06 4.52 -24.49
CA ASN A 535 -28.89 5.02 -23.39
C ASN A 535 -29.73 3.86 -22.84
N LEU A 536 -29.55 3.52 -21.56
CA LEU A 536 -30.21 2.38 -20.92
C LEU A 536 -31.00 2.82 -19.70
N GLU A 537 -32.17 2.20 -19.47
CA GLU A 537 -32.94 2.34 -18.24
C GLU A 537 -33.19 0.95 -17.62
N MET A 538 -32.79 0.75 -16.37
CA MET A 538 -32.85 -0.55 -15.70
C MET A 538 -33.20 -0.41 -14.21
N LYS A 539 -33.58 -1.52 -13.56
CA LYS A 539 -33.74 -1.57 -12.10
C LYS A 539 -32.40 -1.89 -11.44
N ILE A 540 -32.15 -1.30 -10.27
CA ILE A 540 -30.98 -1.60 -9.45
C ILE A 540 -31.40 -1.99 -8.02
N ARG A 541 -30.61 -2.86 -7.38
CA ARG A 541 -30.81 -3.36 -6.02
C ARG A 541 -29.48 -3.38 -5.29
N ASN A 542 -29.52 -3.35 -3.96
CA ASN A 542 -28.33 -3.29 -3.11
C ASN A 542 -27.37 -4.48 -3.28
N VAL A 543 -27.85 -5.61 -3.83
CA VAL A 543 -27.03 -6.76 -4.20
C VAL A 543 -26.17 -6.53 -5.45
N HIS A 544 -26.51 -5.54 -6.28
CA HIS A 544 -25.73 -5.16 -7.47
C HIS A 544 -24.61 -4.22 -7.04
N ARG A 545 -23.40 -4.77 -6.94
CA ARG A 545 -22.20 -4.09 -6.44
C ARG A 545 -21.26 -3.77 -7.59
N SER A 546 -20.53 -2.66 -7.48
CA SER A 546 -19.52 -2.23 -8.46
C SER A 546 -20.07 -2.04 -9.88
N VAL A 547 -21.34 -1.66 -9.99
CA VAL A 547 -22.01 -1.41 -11.27
C VAL A 547 -21.29 -0.29 -12.01
N GLY A 548 -20.93 -0.53 -13.27
CA GLY A 548 -20.17 0.39 -14.13
C GLY A 548 -18.65 0.19 -14.07
N THR A 549 -18.11 -0.53 -13.09
CA THR A 549 -16.67 -0.75 -12.93
C THR A 549 -16.07 -1.59 -14.04
N ARG A 550 -16.73 -2.69 -14.43
CA ARG A 550 -16.26 -3.57 -15.50
C ARG A 550 -16.24 -2.89 -16.86
N ILE A 551 -17.31 -2.16 -17.19
CA ILE A 551 -17.42 -1.33 -18.40
C ILE A 551 -16.24 -0.35 -18.47
N SER A 552 -15.94 0.27 -17.33
CA SER A 552 -14.83 1.22 -17.21
C SER A 552 -13.47 0.56 -17.41
N GLY A 553 -13.29 -0.66 -16.90
CA GLY A 553 -12.10 -1.48 -17.14
C GLY A 553 -11.88 -1.77 -18.64
N GLU A 554 -12.91 -2.21 -19.35
CA GLU A 554 -12.81 -2.50 -20.79
C GLU A 554 -12.53 -1.23 -21.63
N ILE A 555 -13.18 -0.11 -21.30
CA ILE A 555 -12.91 1.18 -21.93
C ILE A 555 -11.49 1.65 -21.64
N ALA A 556 -11.05 1.63 -20.37
CA ALA A 556 -9.69 2.02 -20.00
C ALA A 556 -8.63 1.16 -20.69
N ARG A 557 -8.90 -0.14 -20.88
CA ARG A 557 -7.97 -1.04 -21.58
C ARG A 557 -7.81 -0.67 -23.04
N LYS A 558 -8.88 -0.23 -23.71
CA LYS A 558 -8.86 0.12 -25.13
C LYS A 558 -8.43 1.56 -25.40
N PHE A 559 -8.83 2.50 -24.55
CA PHE A 559 -8.68 3.94 -24.79
C PHE A 559 -7.79 4.66 -23.75
N GLY A 560 -7.39 3.98 -22.67
CA GLY A 560 -6.65 4.56 -21.55
C GLY A 560 -7.41 5.66 -20.82
N ALA A 561 -6.68 6.60 -20.22
CA ALA A 561 -7.25 7.71 -19.46
C ALA A 561 -8.19 8.62 -20.26
N LYS A 562 -8.07 8.65 -21.59
CA LYS A 562 -8.96 9.46 -22.45
C LYS A 562 -10.41 8.97 -22.40
N GLY A 563 -10.64 7.67 -22.19
CA GLY A 563 -11.97 7.06 -22.21
C GLY A 563 -12.71 7.29 -23.52
N LEU A 564 -14.03 7.45 -23.44
CA LEU A 564 -14.92 7.75 -24.56
C LEU A 564 -15.30 9.24 -24.56
N PRO A 565 -15.79 9.77 -25.70
CA PRO A 565 -16.41 11.09 -25.75
C PRO A 565 -17.54 11.23 -24.70
N GLU A 566 -17.79 12.46 -24.23
CA GLU A 566 -18.83 12.71 -23.24
C GLU A 566 -20.21 12.26 -23.76
N ASN A 567 -21.04 11.69 -22.87
CA ASN A 567 -22.39 11.19 -23.18
C ASN A 567 -22.44 10.02 -24.17
N THR A 568 -21.36 9.24 -24.30
CA THR A 568 -21.37 8.02 -25.11
C THR A 568 -22.19 6.91 -24.45
N ILE A 569 -22.15 6.77 -23.13
CA ILE A 569 -22.94 5.79 -22.38
C ILE A 569 -23.73 6.52 -21.29
N ASP A 570 -25.06 6.49 -21.35
CA ASP A 570 -25.97 7.01 -20.31
C ASP A 570 -26.73 5.84 -19.68
N LEU A 571 -26.44 5.57 -18.40
CA LEU A 571 -27.06 4.50 -17.62
C LEU A 571 -28.00 5.09 -16.58
N ARG A 572 -29.29 4.78 -16.69
CA ARG A 572 -30.33 5.25 -15.76
C ARG A 572 -30.85 4.08 -14.95
N PHE A 573 -30.82 4.21 -13.65
CA PHE A 573 -31.27 3.18 -12.73
C PHE A 573 -32.39 3.69 -11.82
N LYS A 574 -33.32 2.79 -11.51
CA LYS A 574 -34.35 3.00 -10.47
C LYS A 574 -34.18 1.97 -9.36
N GLY A 575 -34.07 2.44 -8.11
CA GLY A 575 -33.90 1.61 -6.92
C GLY A 575 -32.65 1.96 -6.10
N SER A 576 -32.15 0.99 -5.32
CA SER A 576 -31.04 1.18 -4.38
C SER A 576 -29.76 0.55 -4.93
N ALA A 577 -28.68 1.31 -5.13
CA ALA A 577 -27.42 0.77 -5.61
C ALA A 577 -26.60 0.13 -4.48
N GLY A 578 -25.97 -1.02 -4.73
CA GLY A 578 -25.04 -1.64 -3.79
C GLY A 578 -23.73 -0.87 -3.63
N GLN A 579 -22.81 -1.47 -2.86
CA GLN A 579 -21.48 -0.90 -2.63
C GLN A 579 -20.73 -0.62 -3.95
N SER A 580 -19.90 0.42 -3.94
CA SER A 580 -18.97 0.73 -5.03
C SER A 580 -19.62 1.10 -6.38
N LEU A 581 -20.84 1.65 -6.38
CA LEU A 581 -21.45 2.18 -7.61
C LEU A 581 -20.51 3.14 -8.34
N GLY A 582 -20.21 2.86 -9.62
CA GLY A 582 -19.33 3.69 -10.42
C GLY A 582 -17.88 3.72 -9.90
N ALA A 583 -17.42 2.69 -9.18
CA ALA A 583 -16.02 2.61 -8.82
C ALA A 583 -15.14 2.53 -10.08
N PHE A 584 -14.06 3.32 -10.09
CA PHE A 584 -13.14 3.49 -11.20
C PHE A 584 -13.81 3.93 -12.52
N LEU A 585 -14.88 4.74 -12.45
CA LEU A 585 -15.57 5.25 -13.63
C LEU A 585 -14.62 6.05 -14.53
N VAL A 586 -14.77 5.88 -15.85
CA VAL A 586 -13.95 6.53 -16.88
C VAL A 586 -14.74 7.60 -17.64
N PRO A 587 -14.06 8.52 -18.35
CA PRO A 587 -14.72 9.49 -19.22
C PRO A 587 -15.65 8.83 -20.25
N GLY A 588 -16.79 9.50 -20.49
CA GLY A 588 -17.80 9.09 -21.46
C GLY A 588 -18.95 8.26 -20.91
N ILE A 589 -18.92 7.89 -19.62
CA ILE A 589 -20.01 7.21 -18.92
C ILE A 589 -20.74 8.19 -17.99
N ASN A 590 -22.06 8.23 -18.08
CA ASN A 590 -22.96 8.87 -17.14
C ASN A 590 -23.78 7.79 -16.42
N ILE A 591 -23.88 7.89 -15.10
CA ILE A 591 -24.75 7.06 -14.28
C ILE A 591 -25.73 7.96 -13.56
N ARG A 592 -27.03 7.74 -13.75
CA ARG A 592 -28.10 8.38 -12.97
C ARG A 592 -28.82 7.31 -12.15
N VAL A 593 -28.95 7.53 -10.85
CA VAL A 593 -29.78 6.69 -9.97
C VAL A 593 -30.90 7.54 -9.42
N GLU A 594 -32.14 7.10 -9.65
CA GLU A 594 -33.35 7.56 -8.98
C GLU A 594 -33.68 6.56 -7.85
N GLY A 595 -33.40 6.97 -6.62
CA GLY A 595 -33.40 6.11 -5.43
C GLY A 595 -32.27 6.48 -4.47
N ASP A 596 -31.49 5.49 -4.04
CA ASP A 596 -30.39 5.63 -3.08
C ASP A 596 -29.15 4.82 -3.51
N ALA A 597 -28.03 5.01 -2.80
CA ALA A 597 -26.83 4.20 -2.98
C ALA A 597 -26.16 3.89 -1.63
N ASN A 598 -25.44 2.77 -1.55
CA ASN A 598 -24.64 2.44 -0.37
C ASN A 598 -23.27 3.14 -0.40
N ASP A 599 -22.30 2.66 0.39
CA ASP A 599 -20.96 3.21 0.51
C ASP A 599 -20.16 3.14 -0.82
N TYR A 600 -19.09 3.93 -0.87
CA TYR A 600 -18.06 3.89 -1.91
C TYR A 600 -18.52 4.34 -3.30
N LEU A 601 -19.62 5.08 -3.41
CA LEU A 601 -20.03 5.70 -4.68
C LEU A 601 -18.86 6.50 -5.28
N GLY A 602 -18.54 6.25 -6.55
CA GLY A 602 -17.45 6.92 -7.26
C GLY A 602 -16.05 6.66 -6.69
N LYS A 603 -15.85 5.57 -5.93
CA LYS A 603 -14.53 5.15 -5.43
C LYS A 603 -13.50 5.07 -6.55
N GLY A 604 -12.37 5.79 -6.43
CA GLY A 604 -11.31 5.80 -7.43
C GLY A 604 -11.73 6.25 -8.83
N MET A 605 -12.86 6.97 -8.95
CA MET A 605 -13.35 7.50 -10.22
C MET A 605 -12.27 8.33 -10.94
N SER A 606 -12.05 8.03 -12.22
CA SER A 606 -11.05 8.69 -13.08
C SER A 606 -11.69 9.65 -14.10
N GLY A 607 -13.02 9.72 -14.16
CA GLY A 607 -13.79 10.54 -15.07
C GLY A 607 -15.25 10.11 -15.14
N GLY A 608 -16.03 10.72 -16.03
CA GLY A 608 -17.46 10.45 -16.18
C GLY A 608 -18.32 11.25 -15.19
N ARG A 609 -19.60 10.89 -15.08
CA ARG A 609 -20.56 11.60 -14.21
C ARG A 609 -21.46 10.64 -13.44
N ILE A 610 -21.69 10.89 -12.15
CA ILE A 610 -22.68 10.19 -11.34
C ILE A 610 -23.70 11.21 -10.80
N ILE A 611 -24.98 10.91 -10.96
CA ILE A 611 -26.11 11.73 -10.52
C ILE A 611 -27.00 10.87 -9.63
N LEU A 612 -27.19 11.27 -8.38
CA LEU A 612 -28.03 10.56 -7.42
C LEU A 612 -29.17 11.47 -6.96
N VAL A 613 -30.39 11.04 -7.20
CA VAL A 613 -31.62 11.78 -6.86
C VAL A 613 -32.61 10.88 -6.14
N PRO A 614 -33.42 11.41 -5.22
CA PRO A 614 -34.50 10.64 -4.63
C PRO A 614 -35.55 10.27 -5.69
N PRO A 615 -36.42 9.28 -5.42
CA PRO A 615 -37.58 9.00 -6.24
C PRO A 615 -38.44 10.24 -6.50
N ALA A 616 -39.02 10.36 -7.69
CA ALA A 616 -39.81 11.54 -8.05
C ALA A 616 -41.05 11.77 -7.15
N ASP A 617 -41.55 10.72 -6.50
CA ASP A 617 -42.68 10.71 -5.56
C ASP A 617 -42.26 10.82 -4.09
N ALA A 618 -40.98 11.10 -3.81
CA ALA A 618 -40.49 11.30 -2.45
C ALA A 618 -41.10 12.55 -1.81
N ASN A 619 -41.77 12.37 -0.66
CA ASN A 619 -42.45 13.44 0.08
C ASN A 619 -41.60 14.06 1.21
N PHE A 620 -40.27 13.89 1.17
CA PHE A 620 -39.34 14.42 2.17
C PHE A 620 -38.37 15.43 1.55
N ALA A 621 -37.83 16.34 2.37
CA ALA A 621 -36.79 17.27 1.95
C ALA A 621 -35.46 16.54 1.74
N PRO A 622 -34.87 16.53 0.51
CA PRO A 622 -33.66 15.74 0.24
C PRO A 622 -32.46 16.16 1.10
N HIS A 623 -32.22 17.46 1.25
CA HIS A 623 -31.15 18.02 2.08
C HIS A 623 -31.21 17.70 3.59
N GLU A 624 -32.28 17.05 4.06
CA GLU A 624 -32.43 16.59 5.44
C GLU A 624 -32.31 15.06 5.59
N ASN A 625 -32.11 14.34 4.48
CA ASN A 625 -32.15 12.88 4.44
C ASN A 625 -30.88 12.30 3.82
N VAL A 626 -30.41 11.19 4.39
CA VAL A 626 -29.27 10.43 3.85
C VAL A 626 -29.71 9.70 2.60
N ILE A 627 -28.94 9.86 1.52
CA ILE A 627 -29.19 9.21 0.22
C ILE A 627 -28.01 8.34 -0.23
N VAL A 628 -26.82 8.57 0.33
CA VAL A 628 -25.62 7.78 0.04
C VAL A 628 -24.81 7.51 1.30
N GLY A 629 -24.17 6.34 1.34
CA GLY A 629 -23.31 5.91 2.43
C GLY A 629 -21.99 6.68 2.55
N ASN A 630 -20.99 5.99 3.09
CA ASN A 630 -19.70 6.51 3.52
C ASN A 630 -18.62 6.43 2.44
N THR A 631 -17.52 7.15 2.66
CA THR A 631 -16.28 7.02 1.87
C THR A 631 -16.52 7.22 0.35
N VAL A 632 -17.50 8.07 0.02
CA VAL A 632 -17.82 8.48 -1.35
C VAL A 632 -16.61 9.20 -1.96
N LEU A 633 -16.32 8.93 -3.23
CA LEU A 633 -15.18 9.51 -3.97
C LEU A 633 -13.80 9.18 -3.39
N TYR A 634 -13.66 8.08 -2.66
CA TYR A 634 -12.37 7.72 -2.06
C TYR A 634 -11.26 7.61 -3.11
N GLY A 635 -10.27 8.49 -3.01
CA GLY A 635 -9.11 8.49 -3.89
C GLY A 635 -9.39 8.91 -5.33
N ALA A 636 -10.55 9.51 -5.64
CA ALA A 636 -10.94 9.82 -7.02
C ALA A 636 -9.94 10.78 -7.70
N THR A 637 -9.64 10.60 -8.98
CA THR A 637 -8.68 11.39 -9.77
C THR A 637 -9.32 11.99 -11.02
N GLY A 638 -10.62 12.28 -10.96
CA GLY A 638 -11.37 13.01 -11.99
C GLY A 638 -12.87 12.73 -11.92
N GLY A 639 -13.63 13.41 -12.77
CA GLY A 639 -15.07 13.17 -12.91
C GLY A 639 -15.97 14.03 -12.02
N GLU A 640 -17.27 13.82 -12.14
CA GLU A 640 -18.30 14.70 -11.57
C GLU A 640 -19.37 13.93 -10.81
N VAL A 641 -19.73 14.41 -9.62
CA VAL A 641 -20.77 13.80 -8.79
C VAL A 641 -21.77 14.84 -8.31
N PHE A 642 -23.06 14.60 -8.55
CA PHE A 642 -24.15 15.47 -8.12
C PHE A 642 -25.15 14.67 -7.28
N ILE A 643 -25.25 14.98 -5.98
CA ILE A 643 -26.05 14.22 -5.01
C ILE A 643 -27.12 15.13 -4.41
N ASN A 644 -28.39 14.82 -4.67
CA ASN A 644 -29.53 15.51 -4.08
C ASN A 644 -29.90 14.84 -2.74
N GLY A 645 -29.11 15.12 -1.71
CA GLY A 645 -29.29 14.60 -0.35
C GLY A 645 -27.99 14.61 0.46
N ILE A 646 -28.04 13.99 1.64
CA ILE A 646 -26.90 13.90 2.57
C ILE A 646 -26.06 12.65 2.25
N ALA A 647 -24.75 12.83 2.19
CA ALA A 647 -23.78 11.74 2.20
C ALA A 647 -23.30 11.40 3.62
N GLY A 648 -22.92 10.15 3.83
CA GLY A 648 -22.38 9.68 5.10
C GLY A 648 -21.00 10.26 5.45
N GLU A 649 -20.28 9.51 6.27
CA GLU A 649 -18.97 9.86 6.80
C GLU A 649 -17.89 9.82 5.71
N ARG A 650 -16.82 10.60 5.88
CA ARG A 650 -15.63 10.59 4.99
C ARG A 650 -15.93 10.86 3.53
N PHE A 651 -16.92 11.71 3.26
CA PHE A 651 -17.20 12.18 1.92
C PHE A 651 -15.96 12.83 1.30
N ALA A 652 -15.61 12.43 0.07
CA ALA A 652 -14.44 12.90 -0.67
C ALA A 652 -13.10 12.68 0.04
N VAL A 653 -13.00 11.66 0.90
CA VAL A 653 -11.73 11.28 1.53
C VAL A 653 -10.69 10.98 0.46
N ARG A 654 -9.49 11.57 0.59
CA ARG A 654 -8.41 11.42 -0.39
C ARG A 654 -8.78 11.83 -1.83
N ASN A 655 -9.80 12.67 -2.05
CA ASN A 655 -10.11 13.16 -3.39
C ASN A 655 -8.88 13.90 -3.98
N SER A 656 -8.53 13.55 -5.21
CA SER A 656 -7.36 14.02 -5.95
C SER A 656 -7.73 14.73 -7.26
N GLY A 657 -9.01 14.88 -7.59
CA GLY A 657 -9.39 15.54 -8.84
C GLY A 657 -10.87 15.56 -9.21
N ALA A 658 -11.75 14.87 -8.48
CA ALA A 658 -13.17 14.89 -8.77
C ALA A 658 -13.83 16.22 -8.34
N CYS A 659 -14.87 16.62 -9.08
CA CYS A 659 -15.75 17.72 -8.73
C CYS A 659 -17.07 17.16 -8.16
N ALA A 660 -17.53 17.65 -7.02
CA ALA A 660 -18.75 17.15 -6.39
C ALA A 660 -19.63 18.27 -5.83
N VAL A 661 -20.95 18.11 -5.95
CA VAL A 661 -21.96 18.92 -5.26
C VAL A 661 -22.89 18.00 -4.46
N VAL A 662 -23.06 18.28 -3.17
CA VAL A 662 -23.84 17.47 -2.22
C VAL A 662 -24.60 18.37 -1.25
N GLU A 663 -25.72 17.90 -0.70
CA GLU A 663 -26.61 18.71 0.16
C GLU A 663 -26.39 18.51 1.66
N GLY A 664 -25.38 17.72 2.02
CA GLY A 664 -24.89 17.57 3.38
C GLY A 664 -23.89 16.42 3.47
N VAL A 665 -23.05 16.43 4.49
CA VAL A 665 -22.03 15.40 4.72
C VAL A 665 -21.91 15.06 6.21
N GLY A 666 -21.56 13.81 6.51
CA GLY A 666 -21.20 13.35 7.85
C GLY A 666 -19.87 13.92 8.35
N ASN A 667 -19.27 13.29 9.37
CA ASN A 667 -17.95 13.71 9.85
C ASN A 667 -16.84 13.39 8.84
N HIS A 668 -15.71 14.06 9.00
CA HIS A 668 -14.50 13.84 8.20
C HIS A 668 -14.69 14.12 6.70
N GLY A 669 -15.60 15.04 6.34
CA GLY A 669 -15.72 15.50 4.96
C GLY A 669 -14.39 16.10 4.46
N CYS A 670 -14.00 15.78 3.23
CA CYS A 670 -12.75 16.20 2.59
C CYS A 670 -11.46 15.79 3.34
N GLU A 671 -11.53 14.77 4.20
CA GLU A 671 -10.35 14.25 4.92
C GLU A 671 -9.25 13.84 3.93
N TYR A 672 -8.02 14.30 4.14
CA TYR A 672 -6.88 14.05 3.25
C TYR A 672 -7.05 14.44 1.78
N MET A 673 -8.00 15.29 1.39
CA MET A 673 -8.16 15.73 0.00
C MET A 673 -6.88 16.45 -0.51
N THR A 674 -6.44 16.12 -1.72
CA THR A 674 -5.22 16.67 -2.37
C THR A 674 -5.51 17.38 -3.70
N GLY A 675 -6.75 17.32 -4.18
CA GLY A 675 -7.16 17.96 -5.43
C GLY A 675 -8.66 17.82 -5.68
N GLY A 676 -9.16 18.49 -6.71
CA GLY A 676 -10.59 18.54 -7.03
C GLY A 676 -11.33 19.65 -6.30
N VAL A 677 -12.66 19.64 -6.44
CA VAL A 677 -13.56 20.67 -5.89
C VAL A 677 -14.77 20.02 -5.23
N VAL A 678 -15.09 20.41 -4.00
CA VAL A 678 -16.28 19.93 -3.28
C VAL A 678 -17.16 21.10 -2.89
N VAL A 679 -18.43 21.06 -3.26
CA VAL A 679 -19.45 22.03 -2.83
C VAL A 679 -20.47 21.34 -1.94
N VAL A 680 -20.62 21.81 -0.70
CA VAL A 680 -21.62 21.33 0.25
C VAL A 680 -22.67 22.42 0.43
N ILE A 681 -23.89 22.18 -0.05
CA ILE A 681 -25.01 23.15 0.06
C ILE A 681 -25.96 22.86 1.24
N GLY A 682 -25.42 22.29 2.32
CA GLY A 682 -26.13 22.01 3.56
C GLY A 682 -25.17 21.63 4.70
N ARG A 683 -25.66 20.84 5.66
CA ARG A 683 -24.94 20.59 6.93
C ARG A 683 -23.65 19.80 6.74
N THR A 684 -22.66 20.10 7.57
CA THR A 684 -21.41 19.33 7.71
C THR A 684 -21.30 18.70 9.09
N GLY A 685 -20.60 17.55 9.17
CA GLY A 685 -20.15 16.93 10.41
C GLY A 685 -18.80 17.47 10.91
N ASN A 686 -18.29 16.86 11.97
CA ASN A 686 -17.06 17.28 12.66
C ASN A 686 -15.79 16.91 11.89
N ASN A 687 -14.69 17.58 12.23
CA ASN A 687 -13.35 17.31 11.73
C ASN A 687 -13.26 17.39 10.18
N PHE A 688 -14.05 18.30 9.59
CA PHE A 688 -14.02 18.58 8.15
C PHE A 688 -12.62 19.07 7.75
N ALA A 689 -12.17 18.68 6.55
CA ALA A 689 -10.87 19.04 5.96
C ALA A 689 -9.63 18.60 6.77
N ALA A 690 -9.76 17.64 7.70
CA ALA A 690 -8.61 17.13 8.43
C ALA A 690 -7.59 16.49 7.48
N GLY A 691 -6.34 16.96 7.52
CA GLY A 691 -5.28 16.50 6.62
C GLY A 691 -5.46 16.91 5.15
N MET A 692 -6.42 17.77 4.82
CA MET A 692 -6.61 18.29 3.48
C MET A 692 -5.39 19.14 3.08
N SER A 693 -4.70 18.72 2.03
CA SER A 693 -3.43 19.31 1.61
C SER A 693 -3.45 19.83 0.16
N GLY A 694 -4.58 19.72 -0.53
CA GLY A 694 -4.81 20.33 -1.84
C GLY A 694 -6.28 20.27 -2.27
N GLY A 695 -6.65 21.07 -3.28
CA GLY A 695 -8.03 21.24 -3.73
C GLY A 695 -8.78 22.36 -3.00
N ILE A 696 -10.05 22.56 -3.36
CA ILE A 696 -10.90 23.63 -2.80
C ILE A 696 -12.23 23.02 -2.35
N ALA A 697 -12.73 23.45 -1.19
CA ALA A 697 -14.11 23.17 -0.80
C ALA A 697 -14.90 24.47 -0.55
N TYR A 698 -16.17 24.48 -0.92
CA TYR A 698 -17.12 25.53 -0.60
C TYR A 698 -18.23 24.96 0.25
N VAL A 699 -18.52 25.59 1.38
CA VAL A 699 -19.54 25.14 2.33
C VAL A 699 -20.56 26.26 2.53
N TYR A 700 -21.83 25.96 2.30
CA TYR A 700 -22.94 26.84 2.65
C TYR A 700 -23.21 26.75 4.14
N ASP A 701 -22.79 27.76 4.91
CA ASP A 701 -22.96 27.82 6.36
C ASP A 701 -24.08 28.80 6.74
N ASP A 702 -25.31 28.31 6.70
CA ASP A 702 -26.48 29.06 7.18
C ASP A 702 -26.55 29.21 8.71
N THR A 703 -25.68 28.50 9.45
CA THR A 703 -25.63 28.52 10.92
C THR A 703 -24.55 29.41 11.51
N ALA A 704 -23.56 29.82 10.71
CA ALA A 704 -22.33 30.48 11.17
C ALA A 704 -21.55 29.66 12.24
N LEU A 705 -21.59 28.33 12.16
CA LEU A 705 -20.92 27.41 13.10
C LEU A 705 -19.90 26.49 12.43
N PHE A 706 -19.64 26.66 11.13
CA PHE A 706 -18.78 25.75 10.38
C PHE A 706 -17.33 25.73 10.88
N ASP A 707 -16.83 26.86 11.36
CA ASP A 707 -15.48 26.99 11.93
C ASP A 707 -15.25 26.04 13.12
N THR A 708 -16.26 25.82 13.96
CA THR A 708 -16.20 24.87 15.10
C THR A 708 -16.13 23.41 14.67
N LYS A 709 -16.53 23.11 13.42
CA LYS A 709 -16.55 21.76 12.85
C LYS A 709 -15.37 21.49 11.91
N CYS A 710 -14.69 22.54 11.46
CA CYS A 710 -13.56 22.44 10.54
C CYS A 710 -12.24 22.23 11.30
N ASN A 711 -11.40 21.34 10.80
CA ASN A 711 -10.06 21.14 11.34
C ASN A 711 -9.07 22.13 10.71
N LEU A 712 -8.76 23.20 11.44
CA LEU A 712 -7.91 24.30 10.97
C LEU A 712 -6.39 24.02 11.03
N SER A 713 -5.98 22.75 11.23
CA SER A 713 -4.55 22.42 11.38
C SER A 713 -3.72 22.61 10.10
N MET A 714 -4.36 22.54 8.93
CA MET A 714 -3.70 22.62 7.61
C MET A 714 -4.46 23.51 6.61
N VAL A 715 -5.64 24.02 6.98
CA VAL A 715 -6.51 24.79 6.10
C VAL A 715 -6.91 26.10 6.75
N GLU A 716 -7.28 27.05 5.89
CA GLU A 716 -7.85 28.33 6.28
C GLU A 716 -9.25 28.48 5.70
N LEU A 717 -10.05 29.30 6.38
CA LEU A 717 -11.41 29.64 6.01
C LEU A 717 -11.46 31.07 5.51
N GLU A 718 -12.08 31.27 4.35
CA GLU A 718 -12.23 32.58 3.71
C GLU A 718 -13.66 32.78 3.23
N SER A 719 -14.12 34.03 3.17
CA SER A 719 -15.34 34.37 2.43
C SER A 719 -15.12 34.21 0.92
N VAL A 720 -16.17 33.88 0.16
CA VAL A 720 -16.10 33.82 -1.32
C VAL A 720 -16.14 35.24 -1.91
N TRP A 721 -15.02 35.96 -1.86
CA TRP A 721 -14.95 37.36 -2.29
C TRP A 721 -14.41 37.52 -3.73
N ASP A 722 -13.54 36.63 -4.18
CA ASP A 722 -12.92 36.67 -5.52
C ASP A 722 -13.95 36.41 -6.64
N LYS A 723 -13.81 37.10 -7.76
CA LYS A 723 -14.77 37.06 -8.87
C LYS A 723 -14.79 35.69 -9.58
N ASP A 724 -13.64 35.08 -9.74
CA ASP A 724 -13.51 33.78 -10.42
C ASP A 724 -14.10 32.68 -9.55
N ASP A 725 -13.82 32.71 -8.23
CA ASP A 725 -14.44 31.81 -7.26
C ASP A 725 -15.98 31.92 -7.25
N ARG A 726 -16.53 33.14 -7.25
CA ARG A 726 -17.99 33.38 -7.28
C ARG A 726 -18.64 32.79 -8.53
N THR A 727 -18.03 33.05 -9.69
CA THR A 727 -18.53 32.58 -10.99
C THR A 727 -18.49 31.05 -11.06
N PHE A 728 -17.37 30.48 -10.61
CA PHE A 728 -17.16 29.05 -10.62
C PHE A 728 -18.11 28.31 -9.67
N LEU A 729 -18.26 28.78 -8.43
CA LEU A 729 -19.19 28.22 -7.45
C LEU A 729 -20.64 28.24 -7.97
N ARG A 730 -21.09 29.39 -8.50
CA ARG A 730 -22.42 29.52 -9.08
C ARG A 730 -22.63 28.51 -10.22
N SER A 731 -21.65 28.36 -11.10
CA SER A 731 -21.73 27.41 -12.21
C SER A 731 -21.91 25.96 -11.74
N LEU A 732 -21.25 25.55 -10.65
CA LEU A 732 -21.40 24.20 -10.09
C LEU A 732 -22.80 23.98 -9.51
N ILE A 733 -23.36 24.98 -8.83
CA ILE A 733 -24.72 24.90 -8.26
C ILE A 733 -25.77 24.91 -9.38
N GLU A 734 -25.59 25.69 -10.45
CA GLU A 734 -26.45 25.67 -11.64
C GLU A 734 -26.45 24.29 -12.31
N ARG A 735 -25.28 23.65 -12.41
CA ARG A 735 -25.15 22.29 -12.93
C ARG A 735 -25.80 21.27 -12.00
N HIS A 736 -25.61 21.40 -10.70
CA HIS A 736 -26.29 20.57 -9.70
C HIS A 736 -27.80 20.67 -9.87
N TYR A 737 -28.37 21.88 -9.95
CA TYR A 737 -29.80 22.06 -10.22
C TYR A 737 -30.23 21.47 -11.56
N ARG A 738 -29.46 21.68 -12.64
CA ARG A 738 -29.76 21.14 -13.97
C ARG A 738 -29.88 19.61 -13.96
N PHE A 739 -28.94 18.93 -13.30
CA PHE A 739 -28.90 17.47 -13.28
C PHE A 739 -29.83 16.87 -12.24
N THR A 740 -29.98 17.49 -11.07
CA THR A 740 -30.70 16.87 -9.95
C THR A 740 -32.12 17.38 -9.76
N LYS A 741 -32.44 18.56 -10.30
CA LYS A 741 -33.68 19.30 -9.98
C LYS A 741 -33.82 19.58 -8.48
N SER A 742 -32.70 19.74 -7.78
CA SER A 742 -32.65 20.04 -6.35
C SER A 742 -33.44 21.30 -5.99
N PRO A 743 -34.44 21.20 -5.08
CA PRO A 743 -35.14 22.37 -4.54
C PRO A 743 -34.21 23.29 -3.74
N ARG A 744 -33.20 22.74 -3.06
CA ARG A 744 -32.20 23.51 -2.28
C ARG A 744 -31.36 24.36 -3.23
N ALA A 745 -30.85 23.77 -4.30
CA ALA A 745 -30.07 24.49 -5.31
C ALA A 745 -30.90 25.59 -5.99
N GLU A 746 -32.16 25.28 -6.33
CA GLU A 746 -33.08 26.27 -6.90
C GLU A 746 -33.26 27.49 -5.98
N LYS A 747 -33.47 27.25 -4.67
CA LYS A 747 -33.60 28.32 -3.67
C LYS A 747 -32.35 29.19 -3.60
N LEU A 748 -31.17 28.57 -3.56
CA LEU A 748 -29.90 29.29 -3.52
C LEU A 748 -29.68 30.16 -4.76
N LEU A 749 -30.03 29.64 -5.94
CA LEU A 749 -29.86 30.36 -7.21
C LEU A 749 -30.85 31.52 -7.38
N LYS A 750 -32.10 31.38 -6.90
CA LYS A 750 -33.12 32.44 -6.97
C LYS A 750 -32.71 33.69 -6.19
N ASN A 751 -32.05 33.52 -5.05
CA ASN A 751 -31.61 34.63 -4.17
C ASN A 751 -30.08 34.62 -3.97
N TRP A 752 -29.34 34.48 -5.07
CA TRP A 752 -27.89 34.27 -5.04
C TRP A 752 -27.13 35.32 -4.22
N GLU A 753 -27.37 36.61 -4.45
CA GLU A 753 -26.65 37.70 -3.77
C GLU A 753 -26.87 37.71 -2.25
N ALA A 754 -28.02 37.22 -1.76
CA ALA A 754 -28.29 37.11 -0.34
C ALA A 754 -27.64 35.87 0.29
N HIS A 755 -27.39 34.82 -0.49
CA HIS A 755 -26.83 33.55 -0.02
C HIS A 755 -25.32 33.45 -0.20
N LEU A 756 -24.74 34.14 -1.16
CA LEU A 756 -23.30 34.14 -1.43
C LEU A 756 -22.45 34.47 -0.18
N PRO A 757 -22.79 35.48 0.66
CA PRO A 757 -22.03 35.78 1.87
C PRO A 757 -22.00 34.67 2.92
N LEU A 758 -22.91 33.68 2.82
CA LEU A 758 -22.99 32.53 3.73
C LEU A 758 -22.11 31.36 3.26
N PHE A 759 -21.46 31.47 2.11
CA PHE A 759 -20.49 30.47 1.67
C PHE A 759 -19.12 30.73 2.27
N VAL A 760 -18.52 29.66 2.80
CA VAL A 760 -17.14 29.61 3.28
C VAL A 760 -16.31 28.81 2.29
N LYS A 761 -15.20 29.40 1.84
CA LYS A 761 -14.15 28.73 1.06
C LYS A 761 -13.12 28.13 2.02
N VAL A 762 -12.79 26.86 1.81
CA VAL A 762 -11.77 26.13 2.55
C VAL A 762 -10.58 25.88 1.63
N THR A 763 -9.41 26.39 2.01
CA THR A 763 -8.18 26.27 1.21
C THR A 763 -7.01 25.80 2.07
N PRO A 764 -6.23 24.79 1.64
CA PRO A 764 -5.03 24.36 2.36
C PRO A 764 -3.88 25.38 2.26
N VAL A 765 -3.16 25.59 3.36
CA VAL A 765 -2.09 26.60 3.46
C VAL A 765 -0.93 26.25 2.53
N ASP A 766 -0.41 25.03 2.60
CA ASP A 766 0.71 24.57 1.76
C ASP A 766 0.35 24.59 0.26
N TYR A 767 -0.92 24.33 -0.06
CA TYR A 767 -1.44 24.40 -1.41
C TYR A 767 -1.45 25.84 -1.93
N ARG A 768 -1.96 26.79 -1.14
CA ARG A 768 -1.92 28.22 -1.48
C ARG A 768 -0.50 28.69 -1.72
N GLN A 769 0.42 28.38 -0.81
CA GLN A 769 1.84 28.71 -0.96
C GLN A 769 2.48 28.06 -2.19
N ALA A 770 2.09 26.83 -2.53
CA ALA A 770 2.55 26.17 -3.74
C ALA A 770 2.03 26.87 -5.01
N LEU A 771 0.74 27.26 -5.05
CA LEU A 771 0.17 28.02 -6.15
C LEU A 771 0.80 29.42 -6.30
N GLU A 772 1.07 30.10 -5.20
CA GLU A 772 1.77 31.39 -5.19
C GLU A 772 3.20 31.24 -5.74
N ARG A 773 3.94 30.22 -5.31
CA ARG A 773 5.28 29.92 -5.85
C ARG A 773 5.24 29.60 -7.35
N MET A 774 4.23 28.89 -7.81
CA MET A 774 4.04 28.59 -9.24
C MET A 774 3.75 29.85 -10.04
N ARG A 775 2.83 30.71 -9.56
CA ARG A 775 2.54 32.01 -10.19
C ARG A 775 3.78 32.90 -10.28
N LEU A 776 4.54 33.02 -9.19
CA LEU A 776 5.77 33.81 -9.16
C LEU A 776 6.84 33.26 -10.13
N LYS A 777 6.95 31.93 -10.25
CA LYS A 777 7.84 31.31 -11.26
C LYS A 777 7.37 31.59 -12.68
N GLU A 778 6.08 31.44 -12.98
CA GLU A 778 5.51 31.77 -14.30
C GLU A 778 5.74 33.23 -14.67
N ASP A 779 5.60 34.15 -13.72
CA ASP A 779 5.86 35.57 -13.95
C ASP A 779 7.36 35.85 -14.14
N THR A 780 8.23 35.14 -13.41
CA THR A 780 9.69 35.23 -13.60
C THR A 780 10.11 34.67 -14.98
N ASP A 781 9.56 33.53 -15.38
CA ASP A 781 9.81 32.92 -16.69
C ASP A 781 9.26 33.78 -17.82
N LYS A 782 8.08 34.39 -17.67
CA LYS A 782 7.57 35.39 -18.63
C LYS A 782 8.45 36.62 -18.72
N THR A 783 8.99 37.09 -17.59
CA THR A 783 9.91 38.24 -17.55
C THR A 783 11.25 37.90 -18.21
N ILE A 784 11.75 36.68 -18.04
CA ILE A 784 12.95 36.18 -18.73
C ILE A 784 12.68 36.00 -20.22
N VAL A 785 11.54 35.43 -20.62
CA VAL A 785 11.14 35.25 -22.02
C VAL A 785 10.97 36.61 -22.71
N SER A 786 10.28 37.57 -22.08
CA SER A 786 10.15 38.95 -22.58
C SER A 786 11.51 39.65 -22.68
N ALA A 787 12.39 39.50 -21.68
CA ALA A 787 13.74 40.05 -21.74
C ALA A 787 14.59 39.39 -22.85
N THR A 788 14.41 38.10 -23.14
CA THR A 788 15.08 37.44 -24.27
C THR A 788 14.47 37.82 -25.63
N GLU A 789 13.17 38.09 -25.71
CA GLU A 789 12.52 38.56 -26.96
C GLU A 789 12.88 40.02 -27.29
N GLU A 790 13.09 40.88 -26.28
CA GLU A 790 13.60 42.24 -26.47
C GLU A 790 15.07 42.24 -26.94
N VAL A 791 15.90 41.30 -26.47
CA VAL A 791 17.31 41.18 -26.89
C VAL A 791 17.50 40.59 -28.30
N TYR A 792 16.47 39.97 -28.88
CA TYR A 792 16.51 39.44 -30.25
C TYR A 792 15.84 40.33 -31.32
N ASN A 793 15.19 41.44 -30.91
CA ASN A 793 14.52 42.38 -31.82
C ASN A 793 15.14 43.80 -31.82
N GLU A 794 16.37 43.97 -31.34
CA GLU A 794 17.20 45.16 -31.59
C GLU A 794 18.34 44.90 -32.59
#